data_AF-A0A1I0HLD7-F1
#
_entry.id   AF-A0A1I0HLD7-F1
#
_cell.length_a   1.000
_cell.length_b   1.000
_cell.length_c   1.000
_cell.angle_alpha   90.00
_cell.angle_beta   90.00
_cell.angle_gamma   90.00
#
_symmetry.space_group_name_H-M   'P 1'
#
loop_
_entity.id
_entity.type
_entity.pdbx_description
1 polymer ?
#
loop_
_entity_poly.entity_id
_entity_poly.type
_entity_poly.pdbx_seq_one_letter_code
_entity_poly.pdbx_strand_id
1 'polypeptide(L)'
;MKKRITAGILAASYLSISTVSPAMAGYDNPCEIVNTDRNFEDDIETSDKTGLSVTADDGGNEDMSVNVGGGISVGSTEPGDYITGLEVNHEREDQDGDITVTVGGDIEVSNNSPDDEPSIGTGVSVNNDGKGDVSVWTGSITSRSETEDAYTKGIDTSTSKGETTIDVGGDVTADSSYGYANGIISENSGGNTNLVVSNDVTAHSIEGDATGFHSENSSGNTTLEVGNNITAQTTDGDAIGFWSDNSGGTTNAEIGGAVEASSIEGSAIGAYVNGYRSDEKAAPTTEISIDGGVSANSVTSEATGIRMSAEDGATVEVISLDDVNASSGESEATGLELGARNGKAYADILENVSATSDKKSATGVIVVLNGESSVLEANIYENILALGNDDSAGIKIIPIEPDIVPYEKTADMVPYEKTPDTTATVWVAGDVVSTGTGILDLDSINSGKTNVVIEGTLNAKGTSVVLAKNAADNLNLTVWKIDTAKKKSIAMEQTEKGLKYSKAAKAFEKTIDYILKVDKNTDGTVKFVDSRKKEITDHDGITSDYNVGHVGETVSVKLNVPDGYYIVAAYSDEAQRTSLRKDRYGEYYLTVPTGGGVMVSLKMAPIVKTGGDDSDDGGNPPAGYGQESEPQIQAPAELVPTKTAIDKGILSASVGSDNSVVLSSEDLGNFIASGGTQFCLRTQGSEFIISAEMLNGLNADGQPLRIVFTGNAIEIYVGTSATAAKTIPVTSGETAAAGVAATAVAEDSARQAETNDPSLAAQTHTAAMVTSAATTALAESSDTSAAAINLQTNGNSGFQPFAAFSGGASRVETG
;
A
#
# COMPACT_ATOMS: atom_id res chain seq x y z
N MET A 1 -28.64 25.45 -69.42
CA MET A 1 -28.47 25.18 -67.97
C MET A 1 -29.54 24.20 -67.51
N LYS A 2 -29.18 22.94 -67.31
CA LYS A 2 -30.04 21.90 -66.70
C LYS A 2 -29.17 21.10 -65.75
N LYS A 3 -29.45 21.20 -64.46
CA LYS A 3 -28.82 20.40 -63.38
C LYS A 3 -29.30 18.95 -63.52
N ARG A 4 -28.37 17.99 -63.52
CA ARG A 4 -28.65 16.57 -63.34
C ARG A 4 -28.14 16.17 -61.96
N ILE A 5 -29.04 15.56 -61.19
CA ILE A 5 -28.80 14.90 -59.91
C ILE A 5 -28.32 13.49 -60.23
N THR A 6 -27.19 13.08 -59.66
CA THR A 6 -26.68 11.70 -59.69
C THR A 6 -26.98 11.09 -58.32
N ALA A 7 -27.85 10.10 -58.27
CA ALA A 7 -28.03 9.21 -57.13
C ALA A 7 -27.24 7.92 -57.42
N GLY A 8 -26.22 7.64 -56.63
CA GLY A 8 -25.49 6.37 -56.64
C GLY A 8 -25.92 5.54 -55.44
N ILE A 9 -26.53 4.38 -55.71
CA ILE A 9 -26.79 3.34 -54.73
C ILE A 9 -25.51 2.50 -54.66
N LEU A 10 -24.84 2.49 -53.51
CA LEU A 10 -23.73 1.60 -53.19
C LEU A 10 -24.31 0.33 -52.55
N ALA A 11 -24.26 -0.78 -53.27
CA ALA A 11 -24.44 -2.11 -52.72
C ALA A 11 -23.09 -2.83 -52.85
N ALA A 12 -22.30 -2.82 -51.77
CA ALA A 12 -21.10 -3.65 -51.65
C ALA A 12 -21.50 -4.95 -50.95
N SER A 13 -21.46 -6.06 -51.68
CA SER A 13 -21.56 -7.40 -51.12
C SER A 13 -20.15 -7.79 -50.67
N TYR A 14 -19.93 -7.94 -49.36
CA TYR A 14 -18.73 -8.58 -48.83
C TYR A 14 -18.84 -10.09 -49.05
N LEU A 15 -18.01 -10.60 -49.96
CA LEU A 15 -17.74 -12.03 -50.11
C LEU A 15 -16.54 -12.34 -49.21
N SER A 16 -16.77 -12.91 -48.02
CA SER A 16 -15.69 -13.48 -47.20
C SER A 16 -15.27 -14.82 -47.83
N ILE A 17 -14.10 -14.85 -48.45
CA ILE A 17 -13.43 -16.09 -48.83
C ILE A 17 -12.67 -16.54 -47.59
N SER A 18 -13.16 -17.57 -46.88
CA SER A 18 -12.35 -18.26 -45.88
C SER A 18 -11.21 -18.96 -46.60
N THR A 19 -9.99 -18.42 -46.51
CA THR A 19 -8.79 -19.18 -46.80
C THR A 19 -8.65 -20.23 -45.71
N VAL A 20 -9.05 -21.46 -46.02
CA VAL A 20 -8.73 -22.62 -45.19
C VAL A 20 -7.23 -22.84 -45.39
N SER A 21 -6.41 -22.45 -44.42
CA SER A 21 -5.00 -22.82 -44.40
C SER A 21 -4.91 -24.35 -44.40
N PRO A 22 -4.14 -24.98 -45.31
CA PRO A 22 -3.95 -26.41 -45.28
C PRO A 22 -3.30 -26.79 -43.95
N ALA A 23 -3.85 -27.77 -43.25
CA ALA A 23 -3.18 -28.43 -42.12
C ALA A 23 -1.84 -28.97 -42.63
N MET A 24 -0.76 -28.28 -42.29
CA MET A 24 0.60 -28.74 -42.60
C MET A 24 1.01 -29.79 -41.60
N ALA A 25 1.81 -30.75 -42.06
CA ALA A 25 2.36 -31.78 -41.21
C ALA A 25 3.29 -31.12 -40.19
N GLY A 26 2.90 -31.12 -38.92
CA GLY A 26 3.73 -30.68 -37.80
C GLY A 26 5.05 -31.45 -37.73
N TYR A 27 6.03 -30.87 -37.07
CA TYR A 27 7.28 -31.56 -36.78
C TYR A 27 7.04 -32.52 -35.61
N ASP A 28 6.78 -33.80 -35.90
CA ASP A 28 6.57 -34.86 -34.87
C ASP A 28 7.86 -35.22 -34.08
N ASN A 29 8.90 -34.37 -34.06
CA ASN A 29 10.12 -34.59 -33.27
C ASN A 29 10.60 -33.24 -32.69
N PRO A 30 11.25 -33.23 -31.51
CA PRO A 30 11.80 -32.00 -30.93
C PRO A 30 12.81 -31.39 -31.90
N CYS A 31 12.76 -30.06 -32.05
CA CYS A 31 13.75 -29.35 -32.85
C CYS A 31 15.03 -29.18 -32.02
N GLU A 32 15.99 -30.08 -32.19
CA GLU A 32 17.30 -29.99 -31.52
C GLU A 32 18.34 -29.28 -32.41
N ILE A 33 19.04 -28.29 -31.84
CA ILE A 33 20.12 -27.55 -32.48
C ILE A 33 21.34 -27.58 -31.57
N VAL A 34 22.46 -28.08 -32.08
CA VAL A 34 23.70 -28.18 -31.31
C VAL A 34 24.83 -27.52 -32.11
N ASN A 35 25.46 -26.47 -31.57
CA ASN A 35 26.64 -25.82 -32.15
C ASN A 35 26.49 -25.30 -33.59
N THR A 36 25.28 -24.92 -34.03
CA THR A 36 25.07 -24.35 -35.37
C THR A 36 24.00 -23.27 -35.39
N ASP A 37 24.08 -22.35 -36.34
CA ASP A 37 22.97 -21.46 -36.69
C ASP A 37 21.79 -22.22 -37.32
N ARG A 38 20.57 -21.74 -37.13
CA ARG A 38 19.39 -22.25 -37.83
C ARG A 38 18.29 -21.20 -38.00
N ASN A 39 17.49 -21.36 -39.05
CA ASN A 39 16.31 -20.54 -39.30
C ASN A 39 15.11 -21.43 -39.60
N PHE A 40 14.00 -21.23 -38.90
CA PHE A 40 12.69 -21.83 -39.16
C PHE A 40 11.76 -20.72 -39.62
N GLU A 41 11.09 -20.88 -40.76
CA GLU A 41 10.22 -19.83 -41.33
C GLU A 41 8.79 -19.84 -40.74
N ASP A 42 8.37 -20.96 -40.15
CA ASP A 42 7.01 -21.23 -39.69
C ASP A 42 6.98 -21.53 -38.17
N ASP A 43 5.78 -21.73 -37.62
CA ASP A 43 5.54 -22.15 -36.23
C ASP A 43 6.14 -23.54 -35.94
N ILE A 44 6.55 -23.77 -34.68
CA ILE A 44 6.97 -25.08 -34.17
C ILE A 44 5.85 -25.63 -33.28
N GLU A 45 5.09 -26.58 -33.79
CA GLU A 45 4.06 -27.31 -33.02
C GLU A 45 4.54 -28.76 -32.78
N THR A 46 4.61 -29.20 -31.53
CA THR A 46 4.97 -30.59 -31.18
C THR A 46 4.22 -31.10 -29.95
N SER A 47 4.10 -32.42 -29.85
CA SER A 47 3.65 -33.12 -28.65
C SER A 47 4.79 -33.78 -27.86
N ASP A 48 6.04 -33.58 -28.30
CA ASP A 48 7.21 -34.01 -27.55
C ASP A 48 7.43 -33.14 -26.31
N LYS A 49 8.37 -33.58 -25.46
CA LYS A 49 8.70 -32.88 -24.22
C LYS A 49 9.29 -31.49 -24.44
N THR A 50 10.03 -31.28 -25.52
CA THR A 50 10.66 -29.97 -25.79
C THR A 50 10.30 -29.48 -27.18
N GLY A 51 9.84 -28.23 -27.29
CA GLY A 51 9.54 -27.59 -28.57
C GLY A 51 10.80 -27.33 -29.38
N LEU A 52 11.65 -26.44 -28.86
CA LEU A 52 12.96 -26.09 -29.40
C LEU A 52 14.02 -26.22 -28.31
N SER A 53 15.08 -27.00 -28.58
CA SER A 53 16.25 -27.12 -27.71
C SER A 53 17.49 -26.61 -28.44
N VAL A 54 18.18 -25.62 -27.86
CA VAL A 54 19.39 -25.00 -28.39
C VAL A 54 20.53 -25.22 -27.41
N THR A 55 21.58 -25.91 -27.85
CA THR A 55 22.72 -26.26 -26.99
C THR A 55 24.03 -25.82 -27.61
N ALA A 56 24.81 -25.03 -26.86
CA ALA A 56 26.24 -24.88 -27.12
C ALA A 56 26.99 -25.97 -26.33
N ASP A 57 27.62 -26.90 -27.05
CA ASP A 57 28.41 -28.00 -26.52
C ASP A 57 29.85 -27.96 -27.09
N ASP A 58 30.70 -28.86 -26.65
CA ASP A 58 32.16 -28.94 -26.61
C ASP A 58 33.00 -28.80 -27.89
N GLY A 59 32.40 -28.32 -28.98
CA GLY A 59 33.01 -28.23 -30.30
C GLY A 59 33.57 -26.86 -30.72
N GLY A 60 33.12 -25.73 -30.14
CA GLY A 60 33.53 -24.41 -30.63
C GLY A 60 33.33 -23.24 -29.66
N ASN A 61 34.17 -22.21 -29.82
CA ASN A 61 33.93 -20.85 -29.30
C ASN A 61 33.24 -20.01 -30.38
N GLU A 62 32.32 -20.64 -31.12
CA GLU A 62 31.61 -19.99 -32.23
C GLU A 62 30.25 -19.53 -31.72
N ASP A 63 29.86 -18.32 -32.07
CA ASP A 63 28.55 -17.78 -31.75
C ASP A 63 27.46 -18.58 -32.49
N MET A 64 26.30 -18.72 -31.86
CA MET A 64 25.12 -19.40 -32.39
C MET A 64 23.97 -18.41 -32.55
N SER A 65 23.29 -18.44 -33.70
CA SER A 65 22.06 -17.71 -33.94
C SER A 65 20.94 -18.62 -34.45
N VAL A 66 19.87 -18.71 -33.66
CA VAL A 66 18.66 -19.45 -33.99
C VAL A 66 17.49 -18.49 -34.15
N ASN A 67 16.80 -18.57 -35.28
CA ASN A 67 15.63 -17.73 -35.56
C ASN A 67 14.42 -18.62 -35.87
N VAL A 68 13.29 -18.37 -35.22
CA VAL A 68 11.98 -18.96 -35.49
C VAL A 68 11.06 -17.83 -35.94
N GLY A 69 10.57 -17.87 -37.18
CA GLY A 69 9.70 -16.83 -37.74
C GLY A 69 8.29 -16.82 -37.15
N GLY A 70 7.83 -17.97 -36.67
CA GLY A 70 6.55 -18.17 -35.98
C GLY A 70 6.67 -18.28 -34.46
N GLY A 71 5.63 -18.83 -33.83
CA GLY A 71 5.59 -19.19 -32.40
C GLY A 71 6.06 -20.62 -32.12
N ILE A 72 6.05 -21.01 -30.85
CA ILE A 72 6.33 -22.37 -30.38
C ILE A 72 5.16 -22.85 -29.53
N SER A 73 4.58 -24.00 -29.86
CA SER A 73 3.49 -24.62 -29.09
C SER A 73 3.84 -26.06 -28.73
N VAL A 74 3.83 -26.37 -27.43
CA VAL A 74 4.13 -27.69 -26.89
C VAL A 74 2.96 -28.19 -26.05
N GLY A 75 2.46 -29.37 -26.36
CA GLY A 75 1.36 -29.98 -25.62
C GLY A 75 1.63 -31.43 -25.27
N SER A 76 1.61 -31.79 -23.98
CA SER A 76 1.65 -33.20 -23.56
C SER A 76 0.39 -33.59 -22.80
N THR A 77 0.01 -34.86 -22.98
CA THR A 77 -1.01 -35.55 -22.18
C THR A 77 -0.43 -36.77 -21.48
N GLU A 78 0.89 -36.98 -21.53
CA GLU A 78 1.54 -38.11 -20.88
C GLU A 78 1.83 -37.79 -19.40
N PRO A 79 1.56 -38.72 -18.47
CA PRO A 79 1.86 -38.56 -17.05
C PRO A 79 3.33 -38.35 -16.73
N GLY A 80 3.59 -37.49 -15.74
CA GLY A 80 4.93 -37.24 -15.21
C GLY A 80 5.87 -36.51 -16.18
N ASP A 81 5.33 -35.91 -17.24
CA ASP A 81 6.12 -35.22 -18.24
C ASP A 81 6.66 -33.87 -17.75
N TYR A 82 7.91 -33.63 -18.11
CA TYR A 82 8.57 -32.33 -18.05
C TYR A 82 8.51 -31.76 -19.45
N ILE A 83 7.69 -30.74 -19.66
CA ILE A 83 7.54 -30.10 -20.96
C ILE A 83 8.12 -28.68 -20.96
N THR A 84 8.81 -28.33 -22.03
CA THR A 84 9.46 -27.04 -22.20
C THR A 84 9.22 -26.47 -23.59
N GLY A 85 8.78 -25.21 -23.68
CA GLY A 85 8.61 -24.52 -24.96
C GLY A 85 9.95 -24.31 -25.66
N LEU A 86 10.78 -23.46 -25.05
CA LEU A 86 12.15 -23.17 -25.46
C LEU A 86 13.14 -23.52 -24.36
N GLU A 87 14.12 -24.35 -24.68
CA GLU A 87 15.25 -24.70 -23.81
C GLU A 87 16.56 -24.19 -24.43
N VAL A 88 17.35 -23.44 -23.66
CA VAL A 88 18.67 -22.95 -24.09
C VAL A 88 19.72 -23.33 -23.05
N ASN A 89 20.69 -24.16 -23.45
CA ASN A 89 21.73 -24.67 -22.58
C ASN A 89 23.13 -24.24 -23.07
N HIS A 90 23.88 -23.56 -22.19
CA HIS A 90 25.27 -23.17 -22.38
C HIS A 90 26.12 -23.84 -21.29
N GLU A 91 26.51 -25.10 -21.51
CA GLU A 91 26.88 -26.03 -20.43
C GLU A 91 28.35 -25.96 -19.99
N ARG A 92 29.21 -25.19 -20.67
CA ARG A 92 30.66 -25.24 -20.43
C ARG A 92 31.29 -23.93 -19.98
N GLU A 93 31.86 -24.04 -18.78
CA GLU A 93 32.65 -23.03 -18.08
C GLU A 93 33.76 -22.31 -18.88
N ASP A 94 34.29 -22.93 -19.92
CA ASP A 94 35.39 -22.43 -20.75
C ASP A 94 34.99 -22.00 -22.16
N GLN A 95 33.71 -22.08 -22.50
CA GLN A 95 33.19 -21.60 -23.78
C GLN A 95 32.85 -20.11 -23.74
N ASP A 96 33.32 -19.41 -24.77
CA ASP A 96 33.17 -17.95 -24.92
C ASP A 96 32.22 -17.56 -26.06
N GLY A 97 31.57 -18.53 -26.74
CA GLY A 97 30.66 -18.23 -27.86
C GLY A 97 29.28 -17.83 -27.35
N ASP A 98 28.66 -16.82 -27.97
CA ASP A 98 27.35 -16.31 -27.56
C ASP A 98 26.21 -17.12 -28.20
N ILE A 99 25.08 -17.28 -27.50
CA ILE A 99 23.86 -17.88 -28.05
C ILE A 99 22.78 -16.81 -28.19
N THR A 100 22.26 -16.63 -29.40
CA THR A 100 21.15 -15.73 -29.70
C THR A 100 19.97 -16.54 -30.24
N VAL A 101 18.82 -16.47 -29.57
CA VAL A 101 17.57 -17.09 -30.01
C VAL A 101 16.50 -16.02 -30.19
N THR A 102 15.85 -15.97 -31.36
CA THR A 102 14.71 -15.08 -31.63
C THR A 102 13.51 -15.90 -32.06
N VAL A 103 12.39 -15.74 -31.36
CA VAL A 103 11.08 -16.32 -31.67
C VAL A 103 10.14 -15.17 -32.07
N GLY A 104 9.62 -15.21 -33.30
CA GLY A 104 8.81 -14.14 -33.87
C GLY A 104 7.38 -14.08 -33.32
N GLY A 105 6.89 -15.18 -32.76
CA GLY A 105 5.57 -15.31 -32.16
C GLY A 105 5.60 -15.65 -30.68
N ASP A 106 4.47 -16.15 -30.18
CA ASP A 106 4.27 -16.51 -28.78
C ASP A 106 4.81 -17.93 -28.48
N ILE A 107 5.11 -18.20 -27.21
CA ILE A 107 5.48 -19.52 -26.70
C ILE A 107 4.34 -20.03 -25.81
N GLU A 108 3.72 -21.13 -26.20
CA GLU A 108 2.61 -21.77 -25.49
C GLU A 108 2.97 -23.18 -25.05
N VAL A 109 2.80 -23.47 -23.76
CA VAL A 109 3.08 -24.76 -23.15
C VAL A 109 1.84 -25.23 -22.40
N SER A 110 1.32 -26.41 -22.72
CA SER A 110 0.12 -26.98 -22.09
C SER A 110 0.38 -28.42 -21.64
N ASN A 111 0.36 -28.63 -20.32
CA ASN A 111 0.48 -29.95 -19.71
C ASN A 111 -0.89 -30.42 -19.19
N ASN A 112 -1.51 -31.35 -19.89
CA ASN A 112 -2.83 -31.87 -19.54
C ASN A 112 -2.75 -33.37 -19.27
N SER A 113 -1.78 -33.81 -18.46
CA SER A 113 -1.73 -35.20 -18.00
C SER A 113 -2.97 -35.51 -17.16
N PRO A 114 -3.71 -36.59 -17.49
CA PRO A 114 -4.90 -37.01 -16.75
C PRO A 114 -4.60 -37.79 -15.46
N ASP A 115 -3.34 -38.17 -15.22
CA ASP A 115 -2.94 -38.95 -14.04
C ASP A 115 -2.23 -38.05 -13.01
N ASP A 116 -2.37 -38.39 -11.72
CA ASP A 116 -1.85 -37.70 -10.53
C ASP A 116 -0.31 -37.75 -10.39
N GLU A 117 0.45 -37.87 -11.49
CA GLU A 117 1.91 -37.83 -11.46
C GLU A 117 2.41 -36.38 -11.59
N PRO A 118 3.29 -35.91 -10.68
CA PRO A 118 3.82 -34.56 -10.73
C PRO A 118 4.44 -34.26 -12.09
N SER A 119 4.07 -33.13 -12.67
CA SER A 119 4.49 -32.72 -14.01
C SER A 119 5.05 -31.31 -13.99
N ILE A 120 5.91 -30.97 -14.96
CA ILE A 120 6.48 -29.61 -15.05
C ILE A 120 6.16 -29.04 -16.42
N GLY A 121 5.65 -27.81 -16.45
CA GLY A 121 5.47 -27.04 -17.69
C GLY A 121 6.26 -25.75 -17.64
N THR A 122 7.23 -25.56 -18.53
CA THR A 122 8.09 -24.37 -18.55
C THR A 122 8.06 -23.69 -19.91
N GLY A 123 7.79 -22.38 -19.96
CA GLY A 123 7.72 -21.64 -21.22
C GLY A 123 9.10 -21.49 -21.85
N VAL A 124 9.98 -20.78 -21.15
CA VAL A 124 11.39 -20.60 -21.50
C VAL A 124 12.27 -21.07 -20.35
N SER A 125 13.22 -21.95 -20.64
CA SER A 125 14.25 -22.39 -19.69
C SER A 125 15.63 -22.05 -20.24
N VAL A 126 16.44 -21.35 -19.45
CA VAL A 126 17.83 -21.00 -19.79
C VAL A 126 18.78 -21.46 -18.69
N ASN A 127 19.76 -22.28 -19.05
CA ASN A 127 20.90 -22.60 -18.20
C ASN A 127 22.18 -22.03 -18.82
N ASN A 128 22.77 -21.01 -18.20
CA ASN A 128 24.01 -20.39 -18.65
C ASN A 128 25.17 -20.61 -17.65
N ASP A 129 25.91 -21.68 -17.90
CA ASP A 129 27.16 -22.03 -17.19
C ASP A 129 28.42 -21.58 -17.94
N GLY A 130 28.26 -21.04 -19.14
CA GLY A 130 29.33 -20.56 -20.00
C GLY A 130 29.72 -19.11 -19.78
N LYS A 131 30.82 -18.68 -20.40
CA LYS A 131 31.26 -17.28 -20.33
C LYS A 131 30.66 -16.42 -21.45
N GLY A 132 30.18 -17.06 -22.51
CA GLY A 132 29.43 -16.39 -23.57
C GLY A 132 28.06 -15.97 -23.07
N ASP A 133 27.50 -14.99 -23.75
CA ASP A 133 26.21 -14.43 -23.38
C ASP A 133 25.08 -15.22 -24.05
N VAL A 134 23.96 -15.38 -23.35
CA VAL A 134 22.73 -15.99 -23.88
C VAL A 134 21.68 -14.90 -24.01
N SER A 135 21.11 -14.71 -25.19
CA SER A 135 20.05 -13.74 -25.44
C SER A 135 18.84 -14.39 -26.10
N VAL A 136 17.65 -14.18 -25.52
CA VAL A 136 16.37 -14.69 -26.01
C VAL A 136 15.40 -13.54 -26.23
N TRP A 137 14.80 -13.45 -27.42
CA TRP A 137 13.71 -12.52 -27.73
C TRP A 137 12.47 -13.29 -28.16
N THR A 138 11.31 -12.98 -27.60
CA THR A 138 10.05 -13.69 -27.91
C THR A 138 8.82 -12.78 -27.80
N GLY A 139 7.67 -13.23 -28.31
CA GLY A 139 6.35 -12.65 -28.05
C GLY A 139 5.88 -12.89 -26.62
N SER A 140 4.61 -13.22 -26.41
CA SER A 140 4.12 -13.63 -25.08
C SER A 140 4.55 -15.05 -24.73
N ILE A 141 4.60 -15.36 -23.43
CA ILE A 141 4.86 -16.70 -22.90
C ILE A 141 3.66 -17.14 -22.06
N THR A 142 3.11 -18.31 -22.34
CA THR A 142 2.02 -18.90 -21.56
C THR A 142 2.34 -20.37 -21.26
N SER A 143 2.46 -20.69 -19.97
CA SER A 143 2.60 -22.05 -19.47
C SER A 143 1.36 -22.41 -18.66
N ARG A 144 0.74 -23.56 -18.96
CA ARG A 144 -0.45 -24.05 -18.24
C ARG A 144 -0.30 -25.52 -17.86
N SER A 145 -0.77 -25.87 -16.67
CA SER A 145 -0.92 -27.26 -16.25
C SER A 145 -2.27 -27.49 -15.55
N GLU A 146 -2.96 -28.55 -15.93
CA GLU A 146 -4.18 -29.04 -15.26
C GLU A 146 -3.91 -30.28 -14.39
N THR A 147 -2.67 -30.74 -14.31
CA THR A 147 -2.25 -31.97 -13.61
C THR A 147 -2.02 -31.75 -12.12
N GLU A 148 -2.30 -32.77 -11.28
CA GLU A 148 -2.01 -32.76 -9.83
C GLU A 148 -0.51 -32.61 -9.54
N ASP A 149 -0.17 -31.87 -8.48
CA ASP A 149 1.21 -31.55 -8.07
C ASP A 149 2.11 -30.98 -9.18
N ALA A 150 1.54 -30.26 -10.14
CA ALA A 150 2.25 -29.66 -11.24
C ALA A 150 3.06 -28.41 -10.85
N TYR A 151 4.23 -28.26 -11.46
CA TYR A 151 5.05 -27.05 -11.37
C TYR A 151 5.01 -26.33 -12.71
N THR A 152 4.29 -25.22 -12.77
CA THR A 152 4.19 -24.38 -13.96
C THR A 152 5.12 -23.18 -13.81
N LYS A 153 5.96 -22.93 -14.82
CA LYS A 153 6.90 -21.82 -14.87
C LYS A 153 6.74 -21.05 -16.19
N GLY A 154 6.65 -19.72 -16.15
CA GLY A 154 6.72 -18.91 -17.36
C GLY A 154 8.16 -18.90 -17.89
N ILE A 155 9.07 -18.33 -17.09
CA ILE A 155 10.51 -18.29 -17.35
C ILE A 155 11.26 -18.96 -16.19
N ASP A 156 12.28 -19.76 -16.50
CA ASP A 156 13.20 -20.37 -15.55
C ASP A 156 14.64 -20.11 -15.98
N THR A 157 15.42 -19.38 -15.19
CA THR A 157 16.82 -19.05 -15.51
C THR A 157 17.77 -19.47 -14.41
N SER A 158 18.86 -20.10 -14.81
CA SER A 158 20.02 -20.38 -13.95
C SER A 158 21.27 -19.84 -14.63
N THR A 159 21.91 -18.83 -14.05
CA THR A 159 23.09 -18.18 -14.64
C THR A 159 24.24 -18.21 -13.65
N SER A 160 25.24 -19.06 -13.90
CA SER A 160 26.45 -19.14 -13.08
C SER A 160 27.59 -18.27 -13.64
N LYS A 161 27.57 -17.97 -14.95
CA LYS A 161 28.57 -17.16 -15.67
C LYS A 161 27.93 -16.43 -16.85
N GLY A 162 28.71 -15.54 -17.47
CA GLY A 162 28.25 -14.73 -18.62
C GLY A 162 27.09 -13.80 -18.27
N GLU A 163 26.39 -13.36 -19.30
CA GLU A 163 25.13 -12.61 -19.20
C GLU A 163 24.00 -13.39 -19.87
N THR A 164 22.85 -13.51 -19.19
CA THR A 164 21.61 -14.04 -19.77
C THR A 164 20.64 -12.88 -19.93
N THR A 165 20.20 -12.59 -21.16
CA THR A 165 19.18 -11.58 -21.44
C THR A 165 17.93 -12.24 -22.01
N ILE A 166 16.76 -11.98 -21.43
CA ILE A 166 15.47 -12.41 -21.98
C ILE A 166 14.56 -11.19 -22.13
N ASP A 167 14.08 -10.95 -23.35
CA ASP A 167 13.19 -9.86 -23.71
C ASP A 167 11.87 -10.43 -24.27
N VAL A 168 10.80 -10.22 -23.51
CA VAL A 168 9.44 -10.68 -23.80
C VAL A 168 8.61 -9.47 -24.23
N GLY A 169 8.23 -9.45 -25.51
CA GLY A 169 7.44 -8.36 -26.09
C GLY A 169 5.97 -8.31 -25.62
N GLY A 170 5.52 -9.33 -24.87
CA GLY A 170 4.15 -9.48 -24.38
C GLY A 170 4.09 -9.86 -22.91
N ASP A 171 3.13 -10.72 -22.57
CA ASP A 171 2.86 -11.15 -21.19
C ASP A 171 3.65 -12.42 -20.84
N VAL A 172 3.93 -12.63 -19.56
CA VAL A 172 4.40 -13.92 -19.02
C VAL A 172 3.33 -14.49 -18.09
N THR A 173 2.74 -15.63 -18.45
CA THR A 173 1.68 -16.28 -17.66
C THR A 173 2.07 -17.71 -17.27
N ALA A 174 1.98 -18.02 -15.98
CA ALA A 174 2.05 -19.36 -15.44
C ALA A 174 0.72 -19.70 -14.73
N ASP A 175 0.02 -20.71 -15.23
CA ASP A 175 -1.28 -21.16 -14.71
C ASP A 175 -1.20 -22.63 -14.27
N SER A 176 -1.55 -22.93 -13.03
CA SER A 176 -1.59 -24.29 -12.49
C SER A 176 -2.94 -24.54 -11.83
N SER A 177 -3.61 -25.64 -12.17
CA SER A 177 -4.81 -26.04 -11.42
C SER A 177 -4.44 -26.67 -10.08
N TYR A 178 -3.33 -27.42 -10.02
CA TYR A 178 -2.97 -28.20 -8.85
C TYR A 178 -1.45 -28.23 -8.73
N GLY A 179 -0.86 -27.27 -8.02
CA GLY A 179 0.54 -27.24 -7.65
C GLY A 179 1.10 -25.82 -7.63
N TYR A 180 2.37 -25.66 -8.00
CA TYR A 180 3.06 -24.38 -7.94
C TYR A 180 2.97 -23.65 -9.28
N ALA A 181 2.63 -22.36 -9.25
CA ALA A 181 2.71 -21.48 -10.41
C ALA A 181 3.75 -20.39 -10.17
N ASN A 182 4.77 -20.32 -11.01
CA ASN A 182 5.81 -19.29 -10.94
C ASN A 182 5.84 -18.52 -12.27
N GLY A 183 5.58 -17.21 -12.24
CA GLY A 183 5.68 -16.40 -13.46
C GLY A 183 7.11 -16.43 -13.99
N ILE A 184 8.06 -16.01 -13.15
CA ILE A 184 9.49 -15.99 -13.49
C ILE A 184 10.31 -16.48 -12.29
N ILE A 185 11.29 -17.33 -12.56
CA ILE A 185 12.34 -17.74 -11.61
C ILE A 185 13.71 -17.34 -12.16
N SER A 186 14.52 -16.68 -11.34
CA SER A 186 15.91 -16.36 -11.67
C SER A 186 16.87 -16.71 -10.54
N GLU A 187 17.74 -17.67 -10.80
CA GLU A 187 18.78 -18.13 -9.89
C GLU A 187 20.15 -17.74 -10.43
N ASN A 188 20.91 -16.90 -9.70
CA ASN A 188 22.25 -16.48 -10.15
C ASN A 188 23.34 -16.82 -9.14
N SER A 189 24.30 -17.63 -9.59
CA SER A 189 25.45 -18.07 -8.79
C SER A 189 26.78 -17.43 -9.20
N GLY A 190 26.78 -16.53 -10.18
CA GLY A 190 27.98 -15.74 -10.52
C GLY A 190 27.90 -14.89 -11.79
N GLY A 191 26.94 -15.17 -12.69
CA GLY A 191 26.70 -14.33 -13.87
C GLY A 191 25.63 -13.26 -13.64
N ASN A 192 25.18 -12.62 -14.71
CA ASN A 192 24.12 -11.62 -14.66
C ASN A 192 22.90 -12.10 -15.46
N THR A 193 21.70 -11.91 -14.94
CA THR A 193 20.46 -12.13 -15.68
C THR A 193 19.71 -10.81 -15.83
N ASN A 194 19.38 -10.42 -17.06
CA ASN A 194 18.60 -9.26 -17.42
C ASN A 194 17.26 -9.71 -18.04
N LEU A 195 16.16 -9.39 -17.38
CA LEU A 195 14.81 -9.80 -17.76
C LEU A 195 13.99 -8.56 -18.10
N VAL A 196 13.42 -8.51 -19.29
CA VAL A 196 12.52 -7.44 -19.72
C VAL A 196 11.20 -8.06 -20.14
N VAL A 197 10.10 -7.66 -19.51
CA VAL A 197 8.74 -8.06 -19.86
C VAL A 197 7.94 -6.80 -20.17
N SER A 198 7.50 -6.65 -21.42
CA SER A 198 6.87 -5.40 -21.87
C SER A 198 5.51 -5.13 -21.23
N ASN A 199 4.81 -6.18 -20.75
CA ASN A 199 3.48 -6.08 -20.16
C ASN A 199 3.43 -6.69 -18.74
N ASP A 200 2.56 -7.69 -18.51
CA ASP A 200 2.26 -8.27 -17.19
C ASP A 200 3.00 -9.60 -16.95
N VAL A 201 3.32 -9.86 -15.68
CA VAL A 201 3.75 -11.17 -15.19
C VAL A 201 2.66 -11.73 -14.28
N THR A 202 2.05 -12.85 -14.65
CA THR A 202 0.95 -13.47 -13.89
C THR A 202 1.29 -14.90 -13.48
N ALA A 203 1.12 -15.19 -12.20
CA ALA A 203 1.12 -16.53 -11.63
C ALA A 203 -0.23 -16.83 -10.98
N HIS A 204 -0.89 -17.89 -11.45
CA HIS A 204 -2.17 -18.34 -10.91
C HIS A 204 -2.09 -19.82 -10.56
N SER A 205 -2.42 -20.16 -9.32
CA SER A 205 -2.61 -21.53 -8.88
C SER A 205 -4.01 -21.71 -8.27
N ILE A 206 -4.71 -22.82 -8.49
CA ILE A 206 -5.93 -23.08 -7.71
C ILE A 206 -5.53 -23.74 -6.38
N GLU A 207 -4.86 -24.88 -6.43
CA GLU A 207 -4.39 -25.60 -5.24
C GLU A 207 -2.85 -25.61 -5.19
N GLY A 208 -2.24 -24.81 -4.34
CA GLY A 208 -0.78 -24.68 -4.20
C GLY A 208 -0.29 -23.24 -4.35
N ASP A 209 1.02 -23.02 -4.26
CA ASP A 209 1.55 -21.66 -4.14
C ASP A 209 1.64 -20.96 -5.51
N ALA A 210 1.51 -19.64 -5.49
CA ALA A 210 1.68 -18.78 -6.66
C ALA A 210 2.71 -17.69 -6.39
N THR A 211 3.75 -17.61 -7.22
CA THR A 211 4.79 -16.57 -7.13
C THR A 211 4.91 -15.84 -8.46
N GLY A 212 4.70 -14.52 -8.47
CA GLY A 212 4.80 -13.73 -9.71
C GLY A 212 6.23 -13.68 -10.23
N PHE A 213 7.16 -13.20 -9.41
CA PHE A 213 8.59 -13.20 -9.66
C PHE A 213 9.37 -13.74 -8.47
N HIS A 214 10.34 -14.62 -8.73
CA HIS A 214 11.24 -15.22 -7.75
C HIS A 214 12.69 -15.00 -8.17
N SER A 215 13.50 -14.39 -7.31
CA SER A 215 14.95 -14.22 -7.52
C SER A 215 15.76 -14.74 -6.34
N GLU A 216 16.76 -15.57 -6.64
CA GLU A 216 17.76 -16.05 -5.68
C GLU A 216 19.17 -15.81 -6.20
N ASN A 217 19.89 -14.88 -5.56
CA ASN A 217 21.26 -14.57 -5.94
C ASN A 217 22.25 -14.93 -4.83
N SER A 218 23.27 -15.71 -5.18
CA SER A 218 24.37 -16.08 -4.26
C SER A 218 25.71 -15.41 -4.58
N SER A 219 25.87 -14.94 -5.82
CA SER A 219 26.98 -14.05 -6.22
C SER A 219 26.75 -13.29 -7.51
N GLY A 220 25.72 -13.66 -8.29
CA GLY A 220 25.37 -13.00 -9.54
C GLY A 220 24.39 -11.84 -9.34
N ASN A 221 23.98 -11.22 -10.43
CA ASN A 221 23.04 -10.11 -10.38
C ASN A 221 21.78 -10.41 -11.21
N THR A 222 20.61 -9.96 -10.75
CA THR A 222 19.37 -9.95 -11.53
C THR A 222 18.92 -8.52 -11.76
N THR A 223 18.63 -8.18 -13.01
CA THR A 223 17.88 -6.97 -13.36
C THR A 223 16.52 -7.40 -13.92
N LEU A 224 15.44 -6.83 -13.41
CA LEU A 224 14.08 -7.07 -13.88
C LEU A 224 13.43 -5.75 -14.30
N GLU A 225 12.87 -5.68 -15.50
CA GLU A 225 11.98 -4.60 -15.95
C GLU A 225 10.63 -5.21 -16.35
N VAL A 226 9.55 -4.78 -15.70
CA VAL A 226 8.17 -5.20 -16.03
C VAL A 226 7.36 -3.96 -16.38
N GLY A 227 6.82 -3.88 -17.59
CA GLY A 227 6.14 -2.68 -18.09
C GLY A 227 4.81 -2.38 -17.38
N ASN A 228 4.11 -3.42 -16.92
CA ASN A 228 2.84 -3.31 -16.20
C ASN A 228 2.93 -4.02 -14.83
N ASN A 229 2.06 -4.99 -14.55
CA ASN A 229 1.87 -5.54 -13.20
C ASN A 229 2.58 -6.87 -12.99
N ILE A 230 2.87 -7.18 -11.74
CA ILE A 230 3.18 -8.53 -11.28
C ILE A 230 2.03 -9.01 -10.39
N THR A 231 1.39 -10.11 -10.77
CA THR A 231 0.21 -10.64 -10.09
C THR A 231 0.41 -12.10 -9.69
N ALA A 232 0.17 -12.43 -8.42
CA ALA A 232 0.16 -13.78 -7.88
C ALA A 232 -1.19 -14.10 -7.22
N GLN A 233 -1.85 -15.17 -7.64
CA GLN A 233 -3.18 -15.54 -7.13
C GLN A 233 -3.25 -17.02 -6.81
N THR A 234 -3.78 -17.36 -5.63
CA THR A 234 -4.11 -18.75 -5.30
C THR A 234 -5.36 -18.93 -4.45
N THR A 235 -5.95 -20.13 -4.49
CA THR A 235 -7.04 -20.50 -3.57
C THR A 235 -6.50 -21.18 -2.31
N ASP A 236 -5.65 -22.21 -2.41
CA ASP A 236 -5.23 -23.04 -1.26
C ASP A 236 -3.76 -22.88 -0.82
N GLY A 237 -2.95 -22.07 -1.52
CA GLY A 237 -1.54 -21.87 -1.18
C GLY A 237 -1.18 -20.45 -0.77
N ASP A 238 0.11 -20.21 -0.57
CA ASP A 238 0.65 -18.88 -0.38
C ASP A 238 0.74 -18.14 -1.74
N ALA A 239 0.39 -16.86 -1.75
CA ALA A 239 0.50 -15.98 -2.91
C ALA A 239 1.59 -14.93 -2.64
N ILE A 240 2.61 -14.85 -3.50
CA ILE A 240 3.70 -13.89 -3.36
C ILE A 240 3.90 -13.15 -4.69
N GLY A 241 3.61 -11.85 -4.72
CA GLY A 241 3.73 -11.05 -5.94
C GLY A 241 5.18 -10.99 -6.41
N PHE A 242 6.05 -10.45 -5.55
CA PHE A 242 7.49 -10.34 -5.78
C PHE A 242 8.27 -11.00 -4.65
N TRP A 243 9.17 -11.92 -4.97
CA TRP A 243 10.10 -12.57 -4.05
C TRP A 243 11.54 -12.32 -4.50
N SER A 244 12.36 -11.75 -3.62
CA SER A 244 13.83 -11.75 -3.76
C SER A 244 14.48 -12.24 -2.48
N ASP A 245 15.36 -13.23 -2.61
CA ASP A 245 16.20 -13.73 -1.53
C ASP A 245 17.68 -13.75 -1.94
N ASN A 246 18.40 -12.70 -1.56
CA ASN A 246 19.78 -12.47 -1.97
C ASN A 246 20.76 -12.84 -0.87
N SER A 247 21.47 -13.93 -1.08
CA SER A 247 22.56 -14.41 -0.22
C SER A 247 23.96 -13.86 -0.63
N GLY A 248 24.03 -13.20 -1.79
CA GLY A 248 25.16 -12.48 -2.37
C GLY A 248 24.82 -11.89 -3.75
N GLY A 249 25.51 -10.85 -4.20
CA GLY A 249 25.20 -10.19 -5.48
C GLY A 249 24.09 -9.14 -5.38
N THR A 250 23.41 -8.80 -6.49
CA THR A 250 22.41 -7.70 -6.52
C THR A 250 21.11 -8.05 -7.24
N THR A 251 19.95 -7.65 -6.72
CA THR A 251 18.68 -7.62 -7.48
C THR A 251 18.23 -6.19 -7.65
N ASN A 252 18.04 -5.75 -8.89
CA ASN A 252 17.44 -4.46 -9.23
C ASN A 252 16.14 -4.74 -10.00
N ALA A 253 15.03 -4.18 -9.56
CA ALA A 253 13.75 -4.35 -10.25
C ALA A 253 13.02 -3.02 -10.47
N GLU A 254 12.54 -2.78 -11.69
CA GLU A 254 11.68 -1.66 -12.07
C GLU A 254 10.33 -2.23 -12.56
N ILE A 255 9.25 -1.89 -11.87
CA ILE A 255 7.90 -2.41 -12.14
C ILE A 255 6.99 -1.21 -12.43
N GLY A 256 6.57 -1.05 -13.70
CA GLY A 256 5.79 0.09 -14.18
C GLY A 256 4.32 0.12 -13.71
N GLY A 257 3.83 -0.99 -13.15
CA GLY A 257 2.49 -1.14 -12.60
C GLY A 257 2.48 -1.61 -11.14
N ALA A 258 1.41 -2.29 -10.75
CA ALA A 258 1.21 -2.77 -9.38
C ALA A 258 1.87 -4.13 -9.12
N VAL A 259 2.13 -4.43 -7.85
CA VAL A 259 2.46 -5.77 -7.36
C VAL A 259 1.31 -6.28 -6.51
N GLU A 260 0.64 -7.33 -6.96
CA GLU A 260 -0.59 -7.85 -6.36
C GLU A 260 -0.44 -9.31 -5.94
N ALA A 261 -0.80 -9.62 -4.70
CA ALA A 261 -0.90 -10.97 -4.19
C ALA A 261 -2.27 -11.22 -3.57
N SER A 262 -2.93 -12.32 -3.94
CA SER A 262 -4.19 -12.72 -3.33
C SER A 262 -4.28 -14.21 -3.05
N SER A 263 -4.68 -14.58 -1.84
CA SER A 263 -4.94 -15.97 -1.46
C SER A 263 -6.27 -16.10 -0.70
N ILE A 264 -6.94 -17.26 -0.80
CA ILE A 264 -8.13 -17.55 0.02
C ILE A 264 -7.72 -18.24 1.32
N GLU A 265 -7.03 -19.39 1.23
CA GLU A 265 -6.65 -20.22 2.39
C GLU A 265 -5.23 -19.95 2.89
N GLY A 266 -4.30 -19.59 2.02
CA GLY A 266 -2.91 -19.30 2.39
C GLY A 266 -2.61 -17.81 2.57
N SER A 267 -1.35 -17.53 2.90
CA SER A 267 -0.85 -16.19 3.15
C SER A 267 -0.73 -15.40 1.85
N ALA A 268 -0.89 -14.09 1.91
CA ALA A 268 -0.63 -13.21 0.78
C ALA A 268 0.48 -12.22 1.13
N ILE A 269 1.52 -12.16 0.31
CA ILE A 269 2.61 -11.18 0.46
C ILE A 269 2.78 -10.43 -0.86
N GLY A 270 2.60 -9.10 -0.86
CA GLY A 270 2.78 -8.30 -2.06
C GLY A 270 4.24 -8.36 -2.52
N ALA A 271 5.16 -7.87 -1.68
CA ALA A 271 6.59 -7.97 -1.91
C ALA A 271 7.32 -8.56 -0.69
N TYR A 272 8.12 -9.60 -0.93
CA TYR A 272 9.06 -10.21 0.01
C TYR A 272 10.49 -9.96 -0.46
N VAL A 273 11.27 -9.25 0.36
CA VAL A 273 12.62 -8.80 0.02
C VAL A 273 13.58 -9.15 1.14
N ASN A 274 14.45 -10.12 0.90
CA ASN A 274 15.44 -10.56 1.87
C ASN A 274 16.86 -10.42 1.29
N GLY A 275 17.77 -9.90 2.10
CA GLY A 275 19.19 -9.84 1.80
C GLY A 275 20.00 -10.30 3.00
N TYR A 276 20.89 -11.27 2.83
CA TYR A 276 21.77 -11.74 3.89
C TYR A 276 23.13 -12.14 3.33
N ARG A 277 24.21 -11.98 4.09
CA ARG A 277 25.53 -12.37 3.60
C ARG A 277 25.85 -13.81 3.97
N SER A 278 25.85 -14.72 3.01
CA SER A 278 26.13 -16.15 3.28
C SER A 278 27.62 -16.47 3.47
N ASP A 279 28.54 -15.65 2.94
CA ASP A 279 29.99 -15.92 2.96
C ASP A 279 30.85 -14.64 3.13
N GLU A 280 32.13 -14.67 2.75
CA GLU A 280 33.05 -13.51 2.79
C GLU A 280 32.88 -12.53 1.60
N LYS A 281 31.88 -12.72 0.71
CA LYS A 281 31.68 -11.86 -0.45
C LYS A 281 31.17 -10.46 -0.06
N ALA A 282 31.01 -9.61 -1.08
CA ALA A 282 30.35 -8.31 -0.94
C ALA A 282 28.95 -8.51 -0.35
N ALA A 283 28.53 -7.57 0.51
CA ALA A 283 27.18 -7.60 1.06
C ALA A 283 26.16 -7.43 -0.08
N PRO A 284 25.08 -8.22 -0.10
CA PRO A 284 24.09 -8.14 -1.17
C PRO A 284 23.31 -6.84 -1.11
N THR A 285 22.82 -6.41 -2.27
CA THR A 285 21.93 -5.25 -2.39
C THR A 285 20.67 -5.64 -3.16
N THR A 286 19.50 -5.28 -2.64
CA THR A 286 18.24 -5.39 -3.38
C THR A 286 17.59 -4.02 -3.45
N GLU A 287 17.31 -3.54 -4.65
CA GLU A 287 16.64 -2.27 -4.91
C GLU A 287 15.43 -2.52 -5.82
N ILE A 288 14.25 -2.11 -5.38
CA ILE A 288 13.00 -2.33 -6.12
C ILE A 288 12.23 -1.01 -6.19
N SER A 289 11.88 -0.60 -7.41
CA SER A 289 11.02 0.55 -7.68
C SER A 289 9.69 0.06 -8.28
N ILE A 290 8.58 0.45 -7.67
CA ILE A 290 7.22 0.07 -8.07
C ILE A 290 6.43 1.36 -8.34
N ASP A 291 6.04 1.58 -9.59
CA ASP A 291 5.29 2.77 -10.01
C ASP A 291 3.82 2.69 -9.56
N GLY A 292 3.26 1.49 -9.48
CA GLY A 292 1.93 1.23 -8.93
C GLY A 292 1.92 0.88 -7.44
N GLY A 293 0.76 0.47 -6.95
CA GLY A 293 0.60 0.07 -5.56
C GLY A 293 1.07 -1.36 -5.27
N VAL A 294 1.33 -1.65 -4.00
CA VAL A 294 1.56 -3.01 -3.51
C VAL A 294 0.33 -3.47 -2.75
N SER A 295 -0.30 -4.56 -3.18
CA SER A 295 -1.49 -5.11 -2.51
C SER A 295 -1.35 -6.57 -2.13
N ALA A 296 -1.76 -6.90 -0.91
CA ALA A 296 -1.82 -8.26 -0.39
C ALA A 296 -3.18 -8.54 0.24
N ASN A 297 -3.90 -9.53 -0.28
CA ASN A 297 -5.25 -9.87 0.16
C ASN A 297 -5.34 -11.35 0.54
N SER A 298 -5.58 -11.67 1.81
CA SER A 298 -5.87 -13.05 2.23
C SER A 298 -7.27 -13.14 2.84
N VAL A 299 -8.04 -14.18 2.52
CA VAL A 299 -9.36 -14.36 3.15
C VAL A 299 -9.19 -14.92 4.56
N THR A 300 -8.46 -16.02 4.73
CA THR A 300 -8.42 -16.75 6.01
C THR A 300 -7.08 -16.70 6.75
N SER A 301 -6.01 -16.32 6.05
CA SER A 301 -4.63 -16.33 6.53
C SER A 301 -4.03 -14.93 6.55
N GLU A 302 -2.74 -14.82 6.87
CA GLU A 302 -2.07 -13.53 7.04
C GLU A 302 -1.90 -12.80 5.70
N ALA A 303 -1.99 -11.48 5.74
CA ALA A 303 -1.72 -10.63 4.58
C ALA A 303 -0.65 -9.60 4.93
N THR A 304 0.42 -9.51 4.12
CA THR A 304 1.49 -8.53 4.30
C THR A 304 1.74 -7.78 3.01
N GLY A 305 1.63 -6.44 3.01
CA GLY A 305 1.88 -5.64 1.81
C GLY A 305 3.34 -5.77 1.37
N ILE A 306 4.25 -5.25 2.19
CA ILE A 306 5.70 -5.35 1.97
C ILE A 306 6.35 -5.95 3.22
N ARG A 307 7.23 -6.95 3.02
CA ARG A 307 8.08 -7.55 4.04
C ARG A 307 9.53 -7.50 3.62
N MET A 308 10.37 -6.85 4.44
CA MET A 308 11.79 -6.64 4.13
C MET A 308 12.69 -7.11 5.27
N SER A 309 13.81 -7.74 4.94
CA SER A 309 14.85 -8.11 5.90
C SER A 309 16.26 -7.92 5.33
N ALA A 310 17.14 -7.27 6.09
CA ALA A 310 18.56 -7.11 5.74
C ALA A 310 19.49 -7.61 6.85
N GLU A 311 20.31 -8.61 6.54
CA GLU A 311 21.25 -9.21 7.48
C GLU A 311 22.72 -9.11 7.02
N ASP A 312 23.64 -9.11 7.97
CA ASP A 312 25.09 -9.30 7.76
C ASP A 312 25.74 -8.34 6.75
N GLY A 313 25.30 -7.09 6.76
CA GLY A 313 25.79 -5.97 5.96
C GLY A 313 24.94 -5.69 4.73
N ALA A 314 23.94 -6.54 4.45
CA ALA A 314 23.04 -6.38 3.31
C ALA A 314 22.31 -5.05 3.34
N THR A 315 21.95 -4.55 2.15
CA THR A 315 21.07 -3.38 1.99
C THR A 315 19.87 -3.79 1.16
N VAL A 316 18.67 -3.56 1.68
CA VAL A 316 17.41 -3.77 0.96
C VAL A 316 16.63 -2.47 0.92
N GLU A 317 16.10 -2.12 -0.25
CA GLU A 317 15.42 -0.87 -0.51
C GLU A 317 14.19 -1.13 -1.40
N VAL A 318 13.05 -0.58 -0.99
CA VAL A 318 11.79 -0.65 -1.75
C VAL A 318 11.21 0.75 -1.83
N ILE A 319 10.94 1.20 -3.04
CA ILE A 319 10.28 2.46 -3.35
C ILE A 319 8.93 2.14 -4.00
N SER A 320 7.84 2.60 -3.40
CA SER A 320 6.48 2.49 -3.95
C SER A 320 5.94 3.88 -4.20
N LEU A 321 5.62 4.19 -5.47
CA LEU A 321 5.06 5.48 -5.84
C LEU A 321 3.57 5.62 -5.49
N ASP A 322 2.91 4.53 -5.10
CA ASP A 322 1.49 4.47 -4.72
C ASP A 322 1.31 3.71 -3.39
N ASP A 323 0.06 3.41 -3.03
CA ASP A 323 -0.35 2.79 -1.78
C ASP A 323 0.26 1.40 -1.55
N VAL A 324 0.57 1.10 -0.28
CA VAL A 324 0.85 -0.25 0.21
C VAL A 324 -0.33 -0.71 1.06
N ASN A 325 -1.02 -1.76 0.61
CA ASN A 325 -2.27 -2.23 1.19
C ASN A 325 -2.18 -3.71 1.59
N ALA A 326 -2.58 -4.03 2.82
CA ALA A 326 -2.76 -5.41 3.27
C ALA A 326 -4.17 -5.61 3.85
N SER A 327 -4.87 -6.66 3.42
CA SER A 327 -6.20 -6.99 3.91
C SER A 327 -6.32 -8.47 4.25
N SER A 328 -6.76 -8.78 5.48
CA SER A 328 -7.08 -10.15 5.91
C SER A 328 -8.51 -10.28 6.42
N GLY A 329 -9.25 -11.29 5.95
CA GLY A 329 -10.62 -11.56 6.41
C GLY A 329 -10.69 -12.27 7.77
N GLU A 330 -9.75 -13.15 8.10
CA GLU A 330 -9.79 -13.93 9.35
C GLU A 330 -8.50 -13.92 10.19
N SER A 331 -7.39 -13.43 9.64
CA SER A 331 -6.08 -13.40 10.28
C SER A 331 -5.52 -11.98 10.41
N GLU A 332 -4.25 -11.87 10.80
CA GLU A 332 -3.53 -10.60 10.93
C GLU A 332 -3.24 -9.98 9.56
N ALA A 333 -3.21 -8.66 9.51
CA ALA A 333 -2.78 -7.90 8.33
C ALA A 333 -1.68 -6.91 8.70
N THR A 334 -0.63 -6.84 7.87
CA THR A 334 0.51 -5.94 8.06
C THR A 334 0.76 -5.13 6.79
N GLY A 335 0.74 -3.80 6.86
CA GLY A 335 1.02 -2.97 5.68
C GLY A 335 2.47 -3.09 5.25
N LEU A 336 3.38 -2.71 6.16
CA LEU A 336 4.83 -2.71 5.95
C LEU A 336 5.56 -3.34 7.14
N GLU A 337 6.45 -4.29 6.88
CA GLU A 337 7.34 -4.90 7.88
C GLU A 337 8.80 -4.71 7.47
N LEU A 338 9.61 -4.10 8.34
CA LEU A 338 11.05 -3.94 8.15
C LEU A 338 11.82 -4.66 9.25
N GLY A 339 12.78 -5.48 8.87
CA GLY A 339 13.75 -6.12 9.75
C GLY A 339 15.18 -5.86 9.28
N ALA A 340 16.11 -5.75 10.23
CA ALA A 340 17.52 -5.71 9.89
C ALA A 340 18.41 -6.19 11.04
N ARG A 341 19.42 -7.00 10.72
CA ARG A 341 20.44 -7.55 11.62
C ARG A 341 21.84 -7.25 11.10
N ASN A 342 22.50 -6.21 11.63
CA ASN A 342 23.75 -5.72 11.05
C ASN A 342 23.60 -5.37 9.56
N GLY A 343 22.41 -4.92 9.14
CA GLY A 343 22.09 -4.59 7.75
C GLY A 343 21.31 -3.28 7.66
N LYS A 344 20.85 -2.95 6.46
CA LYS A 344 20.11 -1.73 6.16
C LYS A 344 18.82 -2.06 5.43
N ALA A 345 17.69 -1.58 5.93
CA ALA A 345 16.39 -1.72 5.27
C ALA A 345 15.75 -0.34 5.11
N TYR A 346 15.44 0.04 3.89
CA TYR A 346 14.86 1.33 3.52
C TYR A 346 13.53 1.11 2.78
N ALA A 347 12.48 1.83 3.18
CA ALA A 347 11.20 1.81 2.48
C ALA A 347 10.67 3.23 2.30
N ASP A 348 10.45 3.63 1.05
CA ASP A 348 9.89 4.93 0.69
C ASP A 348 8.53 4.74 0.00
N ILE A 349 7.46 5.11 0.70
CA ILE A 349 6.08 4.94 0.24
C ILE A 349 5.45 6.32 0.03
N LEU A 350 5.21 6.69 -1.23
CA LEU A 350 4.77 8.04 -1.60
C LEU A 350 3.31 8.34 -1.23
N GLU A 351 2.49 7.31 -1.06
CA GLU A 351 1.09 7.46 -0.67
C GLU A 351 0.88 6.79 0.71
N ASN A 352 -0.16 5.97 0.87
CA ASN A 352 -0.58 5.44 2.16
C ASN A 352 0.02 4.06 2.44
N VAL A 353 0.20 3.75 3.72
CA VAL A 353 0.38 2.37 4.21
C VAL A 353 -0.87 1.98 4.96
N SER A 354 -1.61 0.99 4.46
CA SER A 354 -2.85 0.53 5.07
C SER A 354 -2.83 -0.97 5.39
N ALA A 355 -3.39 -1.32 6.54
CA ALA A 355 -3.61 -2.68 6.99
C ALA A 355 -5.03 -2.80 7.54
N THR A 356 -5.80 -3.77 7.03
CA THR A 356 -7.17 -4.04 7.47
C THR A 356 -7.34 -5.50 7.83
N SER A 357 -7.93 -5.78 9.00
CA SER A 357 -8.31 -7.13 9.40
C SER A 357 -9.73 -7.15 9.95
N ASP A 358 -10.60 -8.01 9.41
CA ASP A 358 -12.00 -8.08 9.84
C ASP A 358 -12.15 -8.72 11.23
N LYS A 359 -11.25 -9.65 11.60
CA LYS A 359 -11.38 -10.47 12.83
C LYS A 359 -10.21 -10.36 13.80
N LYS A 360 -9.01 -9.95 13.36
CA LYS A 360 -7.77 -9.97 14.16
C LYS A 360 -7.11 -8.60 14.21
N SER A 361 -5.82 -8.58 14.52
CA SER A 361 -5.02 -7.37 14.59
C SER A 361 -4.68 -6.91 13.18
N ALA A 362 -4.65 -5.59 12.98
CA ALA A 362 -4.05 -4.98 11.80
C ALA A 362 -2.91 -4.07 12.25
N THR A 363 -1.76 -4.15 11.59
CA THR A 363 -0.60 -3.30 11.90
C THR A 363 -0.19 -2.53 10.66
N GLY A 364 -0.14 -1.19 10.74
CA GLY A 364 0.30 -0.37 9.62
C GLY A 364 1.77 -0.63 9.31
N VAL A 365 2.65 -0.33 10.28
CA VAL A 365 4.10 -0.53 10.15
C VAL A 365 4.63 -1.38 11.31
N ILE A 366 5.39 -2.43 11.00
CA ILE A 366 6.18 -3.22 11.94
C ILE A 366 7.66 -2.91 11.72
N VAL A 367 8.35 -2.57 12.81
CA VAL A 367 9.81 -2.45 12.86
C VAL A 367 10.36 -3.54 13.75
N VAL A 368 11.17 -4.41 13.18
CA VAL A 368 11.83 -5.53 13.86
C VAL A 368 13.30 -5.17 14.09
N LEU A 369 13.63 -4.83 15.33
CA LEU A 369 14.98 -4.42 15.69
C LEU A 369 15.85 -5.65 15.98
N ASN A 370 16.87 -5.92 15.17
CA ASN A 370 17.80 -7.02 15.38
C ASN A 370 19.27 -6.57 15.43
N GLY A 371 20.03 -7.13 16.36
CA GLY A 371 21.49 -7.10 16.34
C GLY A 371 22.16 -5.74 16.54
N GLU A 372 23.45 -5.70 16.23
CA GLU A 372 24.33 -4.54 16.32
C GLU A 372 24.39 -3.82 14.97
N SER A 373 24.39 -2.48 14.99
CA SER A 373 24.64 -1.61 13.82
C SER A 373 23.64 -1.72 12.65
N SER A 374 22.36 -2.02 12.91
CA SER A 374 21.33 -2.00 11.86
C SER A 374 20.77 -0.60 11.61
N VAL A 375 20.39 -0.29 10.37
CA VAL A 375 19.65 0.92 10.02
C VAL A 375 18.32 0.51 9.40
N LEU A 376 17.20 0.93 10.00
CA LEU A 376 15.88 0.77 9.41
C LEU A 376 15.26 2.13 9.18
N GLU A 377 14.69 2.34 8.00
CA GLU A 377 13.98 3.58 7.67
C GLU A 377 12.70 3.29 6.91
N ALA A 378 11.60 3.89 7.34
CA ALA A 378 10.34 3.89 6.62
C ALA A 378 9.87 5.34 6.47
N ASN A 379 9.86 5.87 5.26
CA ASN A 379 9.33 7.19 4.93
C ASN A 379 7.99 7.04 4.21
N ILE A 380 6.92 7.57 4.82
CA ILE A 380 5.55 7.44 4.35
C ILE A 380 5.00 8.84 4.13
N TYR A 381 4.72 9.21 2.88
CA TYR A 381 4.42 10.59 2.49
C TYR A 381 2.94 10.96 2.61
N GLU A 382 2.05 10.00 2.87
CA GLU A 382 0.68 10.25 3.29
C GLU A 382 0.40 9.58 4.64
N ASN A 383 -0.56 8.66 4.72
CA ASN A 383 -1.11 8.20 6.00
C ASN A 383 -0.72 6.76 6.33
N ILE A 384 -0.74 6.43 7.62
CA ILE A 384 -0.80 5.05 8.11
C ILE A 384 -2.21 4.76 8.59
N LEU A 385 -2.84 3.70 8.08
CA LEU A 385 -4.15 3.23 8.51
C LEU A 385 -4.08 1.78 9.01
N ALA A 386 -4.40 1.54 10.27
CA ALA A 386 -4.43 0.21 10.87
C ALA A 386 -5.82 -0.10 11.43
N LEU A 387 -6.63 -0.83 10.64
CA LEU A 387 -8.04 -1.07 10.87
C LEU A 387 -8.31 -2.54 11.18
N GLY A 388 -8.17 -2.93 12.45
CA GLY A 388 -8.55 -4.27 12.92
C GLY A 388 -9.25 -4.24 14.28
N ASN A 389 -9.04 -5.27 15.09
CA ASN A 389 -9.53 -5.37 16.46
C ASN A 389 -8.73 -4.47 17.44
N ASP A 390 -8.98 -4.60 18.74
CA ASP A 390 -8.34 -3.80 19.79
C ASP A 390 -6.82 -4.03 19.94
N ASP A 391 -6.28 -5.13 19.38
CA ASP A 391 -4.85 -5.47 19.38
C ASP A 391 -4.09 -4.85 18.20
N SER A 392 -4.79 -4.15 17.30
CA SER A 392 -4.21 -3.43 16.15
C SER A 392 -3.22 -2.35 16.58
N ALA A 393 -2.28 -2.00 15.70
CA ALA A 393 -1.31 -0.94 15.96
C ALA A 393 -1.07 -0.08 14.72
N GLY A 394 -0.96 1.24 14.86
CA GLY A 394 -0.48 2.08 13.76
C GLY A 394 0.98 1.74 13.44
N ILE A 395 1.84 1.85 14.46
CA ILE A 395 3.26 1.50 14.38
C ILE A 395 3.58 0.52 15.52
N LYS A 396 4.26 -0.58 15.22
CA LYS A 396 4.66 -1.61 16.20
C LYS A 396 6.17 -1.84 16.11
N ILE A 397 6.85 -1.77 17.24
CA ILE A 397 8.30 -1.97 17.38
C ILE A 397 8.51 -3.20 18.25
N ILE A 398 9.10 -4.26 17.69
CA ILE A 398 9.26 -5.56 18.34
C ILE A 398 10.71 -6.06 18.32
N PRO A 399 11.09 -6.95 19.27
CA PRO A 399 12.33 -7.69 19.16
C PRO A 399 12.21 -8.73 18.06
N ILE A 400 13.35 -9.21 17.57
CA ILE A 400 13.38 -10.57 17.04
C ILE A 400 13.06 -11.55 18.15
N GLU A 401 12.06 -12.41 17.91
CA GLU A 401 11.88 -13.60 18.70
C GLU A 401 13.10 -14.51 18.50
N PRO A 402 13.85 -14.87 19.55
CA PRO A 402 15.07 -15.66 19.43
C PRO A 402 14.86 -17.06 18.84
N ASP A 403 13.60 -17.50 18.67
CA ASP A 403 13.23 -18.80 18.13
C ASP A 403 13.00 -18.79 16.59
N ILE A 404 13.04 -17.64 15.91
CA ILE A 404 12.85 -17.53 14.44
C ILE A 404 14.16 -17.78 13.66
N VAL A 405 15.31 -17.84 14.33
CA VAL A 405 16.59 -18.13 13.65
C VAL A 405 16.82 -19.64 13.63
N PRO A 406 16.80 -20.33 12.47
CA PRO A 406 16.95 -21.79 12.37
C PRO A 406 18.39 -22.28 12.60
N TYR A 407 19.25 -21.50 13.24
CA TYR A 407 20.65 -21.87 13.43
C TYR A 407 20.83 -22.69 14.70
N GLU A 408 21.37 -23.91 14.55
CA GLU A 408 21.62 -24.84 15.64
C GLU A 408 22.27 -24.15 16.82
N LYS A 409 21.56 -24.16 17.95
CA LYS A 409 21.94 -23.57 19.23
C LYS A 409 23.20 -24.26 19.76
N THR A 410 24.37 -23.86 19.27
CA THR A 410 25.65 -24.31 19.82
C THR A 410 25.82 -23.70 21.21
N ALA A 411 26.13 -24.54 22.20
CA ALA A 411 26.10 -24.21 23.62
C ALA A 411 27.16 -23.17 24.08
N ASP A 412 27.94 -22.61 23.15
CA ASP A 412 29.07 -21.71 23.41
C ASP A 412 28.81 -20.26 22.95
N MET A 413 27.57 -19.88 22.62
CA MET A 413 27.24 -18.47 22.41
C MET A 413 27.45 -17.66 23.70
N VAL A 414 28.59 -17.00 23.76
CA VAL A 414 28.93 -15.97 24.75
C VAL A 414 27.75 -14.98 24.83
N PRO A 415 27.27 -14.60 26.03
CA PRO A 415 26.22 -13.61 26.15
C PRO A 415 26.62 -12.35 25.37
N TYR A 416 25.86 -12.05 24.32
CA TYR A 416 26.07 -10.92 23.43
C TYR A 416 26.22 -9.64 24.28
N GLU A 417 27.42 -9.07 24.35
CA GLU A 417 27.68 -7.81 25.05
C GLU A 417 27.09 -6.66 24.21
N LYS A 418 25.78 -6.46 24.36
CA LYS A 418 24.99 -5.35 23.81
C LYS A 418 25.78 -4.03 23.73
N THR A 419 26.14 -3.61 22.53
CA THR A 419 26.15 -2.18 22.19
C THR A 419 25.07 -1.92 21.14
N PRO A 420 23.88 -1.41 21.55
CA PRO A 420 22.77 -1.19 20.64
C PRO A 420 23.02 0.06 19.79
N ASP A 421 23.78 -0.12 18.71
CA ASP A 421 24.03 0.93 17.70
C ASP A 421 22.99 0.92 16.58
N THR A 422 22.00 0.05 16.67
CA THR A 422 20.89 0.01 15.72
C THR A 422 20.01 1.25 15.83
N THR A 423 19.64 1.81 14.69
CA THR A 423 18.76 2.96 14.59
C THR A 423 17.59 2.64 13.67
N ALA A 424 16.37 2.85 14.16
CA ALA A 424 15.18 2.82 13.33
C ALA A 424 14.56 4.21 13.24
N THR A 425 14.09 4.58 12.06
CA THR A 425 13.35 5.81 11.82
C THR A 425 12.05 5.47 11.09
N VAL A 426 10.91 5.93 11.61
CA VAL A 426 9.62 5.91 10.91
C VAL A 426 9.16 7.34 10.78
N TRP A 427 9.11 7.85 9.55
CA TRP A 427 8.66 9.18 9.21
C TRP A 427 7.33 9.11 8.46
N VAL A 428 6.34 9.85 8.91
CA VAL A 428 4.99 9.87 8.36
C VAL A 428 4.56 11.32 8.15
N ALA A 429 4.32 11.73 6.90
CA ALA A 429 3.93 13.10 6.59
C ALA A 429 2.47 13.39 7.00
N GLY A 430 1.59 12.40 6.87
CA GLY A 430 0.17 12.45 7.20
C GLY A 430 -0.17 11.85 8.56
N ASP A 431 -1.41 11.40 8.68
CA ASP A 431 -2.00 10.90 9.92
C ASP A 431 -1.62 9.44 10.19
N VAL A 432 -1.57 9.08 11.47
CA VAL A 432 -1.46 7.68 11.91
C VAL A 432 -2.76 7.32 12.62
N VAL A 433 -3.57 6.49 11.96
CA VAL A 433 -4.90 6.07 12.43
C VAL A 433 -4.86 4.61 12.84
N SER A 434 -5.31 4.29 14.06
CA SER A 434 -5.45 2.91 14.51
C SER A 434 -6.72 2.65 15.31
N THR A 435 -7.36 1.51 15.06
CA THR A 435 -8.46 1.01 15.90
C THR A 435 -7.99 0.47 17.25
N GLY A 436 -6.71 0.11 17.37
CA GLY A 436 -6.08 -0.31 18.63
C GLY A 436 -5.13 0.76 19.16
N THR A 437 -3.86 0.42 19.29
CA THR A 437 -2.81 1.29 19.80
C THR A 437 -2.22 2.16 18.68
N GLY A 438 -1.90 3.42 18.96
CA GLY A 438 -1.22 4.27 17.98
C GLY A 438 0.20 3.77 17.71
N ILE A 439 1.03 3.75 18.75
CA ILE A 439 2.40 3.24 18.74
C ILE A 439 2.57 2.20 19.84
N LEU A 440 3.02 1.01 19.50
CA LEU A 440 3.33 -0.09 20.42
C LEU A 440 4.83 -0.40 20.38
N ASP A 441 5.57 -0.02 21.41
CA ASP A 441 7.00 -0.33 21.54
C ASP A 441 7.23 -1.35 22.66
N LEU A 442 7.64 -2.56 22.26
CA LEU A 442 7.91 -3.66 23.17
C LEU A 442 9.39 -3.91 23.42
N ASP A 443 10.32 -3.28 22.68
CA ASP A 443 11.69 -3.77 22.62
C ASP A 443 12.84 -2.77 22.51
N SER A 444 12.61 -1.47 22.31
CA SER A 444 13.74 -0.52 22.09
C SER A 444 14.85 -0.63 23.17
N ILE A 445 14.55 -1.18 24.35
CA ILE A 445 15.47 -1.60 25.44
C ILE A 445 16.70 -2.41 24.98
N ASN A 446 16.53 -3.31 24.02
CA ASN A 446 17.54 -4.33 23.73
C ASN A 446 18.33 -4.06 22.45
N SER A 447 17.80 -3.21 21.59
CA SER A 447 17.99 -3.41 20.16
C SER A 447 18.14 -2.10 19.39
N GLY A 448 18.13 -0.91 20.02
CA GLY A 448 18.48 0.34 19.33
C GLY A 448 17.79 1.61 19.83
N LYS A 449 17.99 2.71 19.12
CA LYS A 449 17.18 3.93 19.21
C LYS A 449 16.14 3.95 18.11
N THR A 450 14.91 4.31 18.46
CA THR A 450 13.81 4.42 17.48
C THR A 450 13.34 5.87 17.43
N ASN A 451 13.35 6.47 16.25
CA ASN A 451 12.82 7.80 16.00
C ASN A 451 11.50 7.66 15.25
N VAL A 452 10.40 8.13 15.83
CA VAL A 452 9.10 8.18 15.16
C VAL A 452 8.72 9.63 14.95
N VAL A 453 8.45 10.00 13.72
CA VAL A 453 8.11 11.36 13.30
C VAL A 453 6.76 11.31 12.61
N ILE A 454 5.77 11.99 13.18
CA ILE A 454 4.40 12.04 12.63
C ILE A 454 4.04 13.51 12.42
N GLU A 455 4.06 13.95 11.17
CA GLU A 455 3.71 15.30 10.78
C GLU A 455 2.20 15.56 10.81
N GLY A 456 1.38 14.51 10.75
CA GLY A 456 -0.05 14.54 10.98
C GLY A 456 -0.47 14.25 12.42
N THR A 457 -1.70 13.75 12.56
CA THR A 457 -2.34 13.43 13.83
C THR A 457 -2.16 11.95 14.14
N LEU A 458 -1.64 11.65 15.33
CA LEU A 458 -1.72 10.32 15.92
C LEU A 458 -3.11 10.11 16.52
N ASN A 459 -3.97 9.39 15.81
CA ASN A 459 -5.35 9.08 16.16
C ASN A 459 -5.55 7.58 16.43
N ALA A 460 -5.52 7.21 17.70
CA ALA A 460 -5.77 5.83 18.12
C ALA A 460 -7.08 5.73 18.91
N LYS A 461 -7.92 4.73 18.67
CA LYS A 461 -9.09 4.46 19.54
C LYS A 461 -8.65 3.91 20.91
N GLY A 462 -7.65 3.04 20.94
CA GLY A 462 -7.04 2.40 22.13
C GLY A 462 -6.10 3.32 22.90
N THR A 463 -4.87 2.91 23.25
CA THR A 463 -3.88 3.84 23.86
C THR A 463 -3.07 4.52 22.76
N SER A 464 -2.71 5.80 22.91
CA SER A 464 -1.93 6.47 21.85
C SER A 464 -0.50 5.92 21.78
N VAL A 465 0.15 5.70 22.92
CA VAL A 465 1.48 5.06 23.00
C VAL A 465 1.53 4.01 24.10
N VAL A 466 2.00 2.80 23.80
CA VAL A 466 2.27 1.73 24.77
C VAL A 466 3.76 1.39 24.71
N LEU A 467 4.42 1.35 25.86
CA LEU A 467 5.86 1.13 25.97
C LEU A 467 6.19 0.02 26.96
N ALA A 468 7.22 -0.77 26.68
CA ALA A 468 7.90 -1.54 27.71
C ALA A 468 8.64 -0.61 28.69
N LYS A 469 8.82 -1.05 29.95
CA LYS A 469 9.33 -0.20 31.05
C LYS A 469 10.60 0.59 30.74
N ASN A 470 11.58 -0.02 30.06
CA ASN A 470 12.84 0.65 29.74
C ASN A 470 12.89 1.19 28.30
N ALA A 471 11.84 1.00 27.48
CA ALA A 471 11.81 1.45 26.09
C ALA A 471 11.64 2.97 26.00
N ALA A 472 11.10 3.58 27.06
CA ALA A 472 10.89 5.02 27.18
C ALA A 472 12.15 5.89 26.97
N ASP A 473 13.35 5.35 27.22
CA ASP A 473 14.61 6.08 27.03
C ASP A 473 15.15 5.99 25.59
N ASN A 474 14.62 5.06 24.79
CA ASN A 474 15.12 4.72 23.45
C ASN A 474 14.15 5.12 22.31
N LEU A 475 12.87 5.34 22.62
CA LEU A 475 11.90 5.89 21.69
C LEU A 475 11.92 7.42 21.73
N ASN A 476 12.20 8.05 20.59
CA ASN A 476 12.06 9.48 20.37
C ASN A 476 10.81 9.73 19.52
N LEU A 477 9.75 10.29 20.11
CA LEU A 477 8.54 10.65 19.39
C LEU A 477 8.50 12.15 19.09
N THR A 478 8.48 12.49 17.81
CA THR A 478 8.22 13.84 17.29
C THR A 478 6.86 13.83 16.58
N VAL A 479 5.91 14.66 16.99
CA VAL A 479 4.52 14.57 16.46
C VAL A 479 3.83 15.92 16.39
N TRP A 480 3.05 16.20 15.34
CA TRP A 480 2.24 17.42 15.28
C TRP A 480 1.12 17.41 16.31
N LYS A 481 0.28 16.37 16.30
CA LYS A 481 -0.86 16.28 17.21
C LYS A 481 -1.09 14.83 17.67
N ILE A 482 -1.48 14.67 18.93
CA ILE A 482 -2.00 13.40 19.44
C ILE A 482 -3.45 13.63 19.83
N ASP A 483 -4.39 12.89 19.23
CA ASP A 483 -5.78 12.96 19.66
C ASP A 483 -5.96 12.25 21.01
N THR A 484 -6.34 13.03 22.01
CA THR A 484 -6.58 12.58 23.38
C THR A 484 -8.02 12.75 23.82
N ALA A 485 -8.96 13.06 22.91
CA ALA A 485 -10.34 13.49 23.22
C ALA A 485 -11.13 12.57 24.17
N LYS A 486 -10.67 11.34 24.42
CA LYS A 486 -11.27 10.38 25.36
C LYS A 486 -10.32 9.82 26.44
N LYS A 487 -9.07 10.29 26.54
CA LYS A 487 -8.02 9.64 27.34
C LYS A 487 -7.39 10.60 28.37
N LYS A 488 -7.05 10.05 29.54
CA LYS A 488 -6.39 10.81 30.63
C LYS A 488 -4.87 10.83 30.52
N SER A 489 -4.30 9.92 29.73
CA SER A 489 -2.86 9.76 29.50
C SER A 489 -2.63 9.45 28.02
N ILE A 490 -1.50 9.91 27.51
CA ILE A 490 -1.02 9.67 26.15
C ILE A 490 -0.29 8.33 26.11
N ALA A 491 0.56 8.06 27.11
CA ALA A 491 1.40 6.88 27.18
C ALA A 491 1.00 5.93 28.33
N MET A 492 1.19 4.63 28.11
CA MET A 492 1.01 3.58 29.12
C MET A 492 2.21 2.61 29.09
N GLU A 493 2.56 2.05 30.25
CA GLU A 493 3.55 0.98 30.34
C GLU A 493 2.85 -0.39 30.21
N GLN A 494 3.33 -1.25 29.32
CA GLN A 494 2.94 -2.66 29.26
C GLN A 494 3.61 -3.41 30.41
N THR A 495 2.81 -4.06 31.25
CA THR A 495 3.29 -4.90 32.38
C THR A 495 2.67 -6.29 32.30
N GLU A 496 3.20 -7.25 33.07
CA GLU A 496 2.59 -8.59 33.21
C GLU A 496 1.11 -8.56 33.64
N LYS A 497 0.66 -7.46 34.27
CA LYS A 497 -0.73 -7.27 34.72
C LYS A 497 -1.56 -6.41 33.75
N GLY A 498 -1.06 -6.17 32.55
CA GLY A 498 -1.65 -5.28 31.54
C GLY A 498 -1.10 -3.85 31.61
N LEU A 499 -1.84 -2.92 31.00
CA LEU A 499 -1.44 -1.52 30.83
C LEU A 499 -1.50 -0.74 32.14
N LYS A 500 -0.45 0.04 32.42
CA LYS A 500 -0.34 0.87 33.62
C LYS A 500 0.20 2.26 33.33
N TYR A 501 -0.47 3.28 33.86
CA TYR A 501 0.07 4.65 33.87
C TYR A 501 1.18 4.79 34.93
N SER A 502 2.40 4.46 34.54
CA SER A 502 3.55 4.32 35.44
C SER A 502 4.37 5.61 35.56
N LYS A 503 5.50 5.54 36.29
CA LYS A 503 6.49 6.63 36.31
C LYS A 503 7.23 6.75 34.98
N ALA A 504 7.47 5.63 34.29
CA ALA A 504 8.13 5.61 32.99
C ALA A 504 7.24 6.27 31.93
N ALA A 505 5.96 5.88 31.86
CA ALA A 505 4.98 6.50 30.97
C ALA A 505 4.89 8.03 31.19
N LYS A 506 4.84 8.49 32.44
CA LYS A 506 4.86 9.92 32.80
C LYS A 506 6.15 10.65 32.44
N ALA A 507 7.27 9.94 32.44
CA ALA A 507 8.56 10.51 32.06
C ALA A 507 8.62 10.64 30.53
N PHE A 508 8.21 9.60 29.81
CA PHE A 508 8.11 9.60 28.36
C PHE A 508 7.17 10.68 27.82
N GLU A 509 5.99 10.88 28.40
CA GLU A 509 5.09 11.97 27.98
C GLU A 509 5.76 13.35 27.99
N LYS A 510 6.78 13.53 28.84
CA LYS A 510 7.57 14.77 28.94
C LYS A 510 8.70 14.87 27.93
N THR A 511 9.09 13.78 27.29
CA THR A 511 10.13 13.75 26.26
C THR A 511 9.56 13.84 24.85
N ILE A 512 8.24 13.74 24.67
CA ILE A 512 7.59 13.93 23.37
C ILE A 512 7.87 15.34 22.84
N ASP A 513 8.38 15.42 21.61
CA ASP A 513 8.60 16.66 20.88
C ASP A 513 7.39 16.98 20.01
N TYR A 514 6.66 18.06 20.33
CA TYR A 514 5.51 18.47 19.54
C TYR A 514 5.92 19.43 18.42
N ILE A 515 5.56 19.12 17.18
CA ILE A 515 5.87 19.95 16.01
C ILE A 515 5.04 21.23 16.05
N LEU A 516 5.73 22.36 15.90
CA LEU A 516 5.15 23.68 15.84
C LEU A 516 5.01 24.10 14.37
N LYS A 517 3.78 24.04 13.85
CA LYS A 517 3.43 24.46 12.48
C LYS A 517 2.82 25.88 12.51
N VAL A 518 3.14 26.67 11.48
CA VAL A 518 2.46 27.94 11.19
C VAL A 518 1.86 27.81 9.79
N ASP A 519 0.69 28.38 9.56
CA ASP A 519 0.05 28.37 8.25
C ASP A 519 0.96 29.02 7.18
N LYS A 520 1.14 28.32 6.06
CA LYS A 520 2.00 28.71 4.91
C LYS A 520 1.73 30.13 4.41
N ASN A 521 0.51 30.65 4.57
CA ASN A 521 0.14 32.00 4.14
C ASN A 521 0.74 33.13 5.02
N THR A 522 1.46 32.78 6.08
CA THR A 522 2.02 33.75 7.03
C THR A 522 3.55 33.82 7.00
N ASP A 523 4.20 33.12 6.07
CA ASP A 523 5.65 33.07 5.94
C ASP A 523 6.27 34.49 5.89
N GLY A 524 7.16 34.76 6.85
CA GLY A 524 7.80 36.06 7.05
C GLY A 524 7.13 36.98 8.10
N THR A 525 5.84 36.76 8.41
CA THR A 525 5.11 37.52 9.44
C THR A 525 5.18 36.88 10.84
N VAL A 526 5.59 35.62 10.94
CA VAL A 526 5.65 34.88 12.20
C VAL A 526 6.99 34.17 12.31
N LYS A 527 7.64 34.26 13.48
CA LYS A 527 8.88 33.53 13.78
C LYS A 527 8.84 32.98 15.20
N PHE A 528 9.23 31.72 15.36
CA PHE A 528 9.51 31.17 16.69
C PHE A 528 10.81 31.78 17.23
N VAL A 529 10.81 32.25 18.47
CA VAL A 529 11.99 32.90 19.09
C VAL A 529 12.69 31.97 20.07
N ASP A 530 11.93 31.14 20.76
CA ASP A 530 12.42 30.23 21.80
C ASP A 530 12.08 28.75 21.49
N SER A 531 11.96 28.38 20.20
CA SER A 531 11.75 26.98 19.82
C SER A 531 13.05 26.19 19.86
N ARG A 532 12.94 24.91 20.20
CA ARG A 532 14.02 23.95 19.95
C ARG A 532 13.93 23.52 18.49
N LYS A 533 15.08 23.25 17.88
CA LYS A 533 15.14 22.63 16.56
C LYS A 533 15.38 21.14 16.72
N LYS A 534 14.66 20.34 15.95
CA LYS A 534 14.90 18.92 15.76
C LYS A 534 15.20 18.71 14.29
N GLU A 535 16.37 18.17 14.01
CA GLU A 535 16.78 17.80 12.66
C GLU A 535 16.62 16.28 12.54
N ILE A 536 15.97 15.84 11.48
CA ILE A 536 15.85 14.43 11.08
C ILE A 536 16.42 14.34 9.67
N THR A 537 17.35 13.43 9.45
CA THR A 537 17.99 13.21 8.15
C THR A 537 17.66 11.80 7.72
N ASP A 538 17.11 11.66 6.51
CA ASP A 538 16.84 10.36 5.89
C ASP A 538 18.13 9.74 5.33
N HIS A 539 18.00 8.53 4.76
CA HIS A 539 19.11 7.78 4.19
C HIS A 539 19.72 8.45 2.94
N ASP A 540 18.95 9.26 2.22
CA ASP A 540 19.38 10.10 1.10
C ASP A 540 20.17 11.36 1.56
N GLY A 541 20.18 11.64 2.85
CA GLY A 541 20.85 12.81 3.41
C GLY A 541 20.03 14.09 3.33
N ILE A 542 18.73 14.01 3.04
CA ILE A 542 17.80 15.13 3.08
C ILE A 542 17.43 15.37 4.55
N THR A 543 17.76 16.57 5.04
CA THR A 543 17.47 16.97 6.42
C THR A 543 16.17 17.78 6.51
N SER A 544 15.21 17.26 7.26
CA SER A 544 14.01 17.96 7.69
C SER A 544 14.23 18.65 9.05
N ASP A 545 13.93 19.95 9.09
CA ASP A 545 14.07 20.82 10.26
C ASP A 545 12.71 21.13 10.89
N TYR A 546 12.49 20.68 12.14
CA TYR A 546 11.27 20.95 12.88
C TYR A 546 11.52 21.93 14.03
N ASN A 547 10.65 22.93 14.15
CA ASN A 547 10.51 23.68 15.40
C ASN A 547 9.67 22.83 16.35
N VAL A 548 10.21 22.50 17.53
CA VAL A 548 9.55 21.63 18.50
C VAL A 548 9.49 22.23 19.91
N GLY A 549 8.57 21.72 20.72
CA GLY A 549 8.45 22.01 22.15
C GLY A 549 7.95 20.79 22.94
N HIS A 550 8.27 20.69 24.23
CA HIS A 550 7.77 19.61 25.09
C HIS A 550 6.45 19.98 25.78
N VAL A 551 5.74 18.98 26.28
CA VAL A 551 4.56 19.22 27.12
C VAL A 551 4.93 20.05 28.36
N GLY A 552 4.12 21.08 28.63
CA GLY A 552 4.32 22.00 29.75
C GLY A 552 5.36 23.10 29.51
N GLU A 553 6.11 23.05 28.41
CA GLU A 553 6.93 24.19 27.98
C GLU A 553 6.03 25.31 27.44
N THR A 554 6.47 26.54 27.64
CA THR A 554 5.80 27.73 27.12
C THR A 554 6.51 28.16 25.86
N VAL A 555 5.86 27.98 24.70
CA VAL A 555 6.42 28.44 23.42
C VAL A 555 5.99 29.89 23.17
N SER A 556 6.97 30.76 22.91
CA SER A 556 6.73 32.15 22.53
C SER A 556 6.92 32.33 21.03
N VAL A 557 5.86 32.76 20.35
CA VAL A 557 5.88 33.08 18.92
C VAL A 557 5.95 34.58 18.75
N LYS A 558 7.00 35.09 18.09
CA LYS A 558 7.10 36.51 17.74
C LYS A 558 6.31 36.78 16.47
N LEU A 559 5.50 37.82 16.54
CA LEU A 559 4.62 38.26 15.47
C LEU A 559 5.20 39.54 14.87
N ASN A 560 5.62 39.47 13.61
CA ASN A 560 5.98 40.64 12.81
C ASN A 560 4.70 41.31 12.30
N VAL A 561 4.27 42.33 13.02
CA VAL A 561 3.09 43.13 12.71
C VAL A 561 3.45 44.15 11.62
N PRO A 562 2.78 44.17 10.45
CA PRO A 562 2.99 45.21 9.45
C PRO A 562 2.83 46.62 10.00
N ASP A 563 3.63 47.54 9.46
CA ASP A 563 3.56 48.96 9.82
C ASP A 563 2.14 49.51 9.68
N GLY A 564 1.73 50.32 10.67
CA GLY A 564 0.40 50.91 10.68
C GLY A 564 -0.70 50.03 11.26
N TYR A 565 -0.37 48.86 11.83
CA TYR A 565 -1.32 48.00 12.53
C TYR A 565 -0.85 47.64 13.95
N TYR A 566 -1.78 47.20 14.79
CA TYR A 566 -1.50 46.56 16.08
C TYR A 566 -2.40 45.34 16.28
N ILE A 567 -1.94 44.37 17.06
CA ILE A 567 -2.73 43.17 17.37
C ILE A 567 -3.70 43.49 18.50
N VAL A 568 -4.98 43.20 18.27
CA VAL A 568 -6.09 43.37 19.21
C VAL A 568 -6.32 42.10 20.04
N ALA A 569 -6.23 40.94 19.38
CA ALA A 569 -6.40 39.64 19.99
C ALA A 569 -5.74 38.55 19.13
N ALA A 570 -5.42 37.43 19.77
CA ALA A 570 -5.00 36.20 19.13
C ALA A 570 -5.91 35.06 19.60
N TYR A 571 -6.11 34.06 18.75
CA TYR A 571 -6.98 32.91 18.99
C TYR A 571 -6.30 31.60 18.57
N SER A 572 -6.56 30.50 19.29
CA SER A 572 -6.17 29.14 18.93
C SER A 572 -7.34 28.34 18.32
N ASP A 573 -7.13 27.07 17.89
CA ASP A 573 -7.98 26.18 17.07
C ASP A 573 -9.48 26.06 17.43
N GLU A 574 -9.89 26.56 18.60
CA GLU A 574 -11.28 26.56 19.08
C GLU A 574 -11.84 27.99 19.25
N ALA A 575 -11.26 28.98 18.57
CA ALA A 575 -11.51 30.40 18.81
C ALA A 575 -11.29 30.83 20.28
N GLN A 576 -10.50 30.05 21.03
CA GLN A 576 -10.12 30.40 22.39
C GLN A 576 -9.09 31.52 22.35
N ARG A 577 -9.34 32.60 23.11
CA ARG A 577 -8.43 33.75 23.14
C ARG A 577 -7.12 33.36 23.81
N THR A 578 -6.03 33.46 23.06
CA THR A 578 -4.68 33.14 23.53
C THR A 578 -4.01 34.37 24.15
N SER A 579 -3.14 34.15 25.14
CA SER A 579 -2.43 35.25 25.81
C SER A 579 -1.42 35.89 24.87
N LEU A 580 -1.60 37.20 24.66
CA LEU A 580 -0.72 38.05 23.85
C LEU A 580 0.07 38.96 24.79
N ARG A 581 1.40 38.90 24.72
CA ARG A 581 2.31 39.76 25.47
C ARG A 581 2.96 40.75 24.54
N LYS A 582 2.98 42.03 24.92
CA LYS A 582 3.76 43.07 24.25
C LYS A 582 4.99 43.39 25.08
N ASP A 583 6.17 43.43 24.48
CA ASP A 583 7.39 43.81 25.19
C ASP A 583 7.59 45.33 25.26
N ARG A 584 8.69 45.77 25.88
CA ARG A 584 9.02 47.19 26.03
C ARG A 584 9.38 47.90 24.72
N TYR A 585 9.69 47.14 23.67
CA TYR A 585 10.03 47.64 22.34
C TYR A 585 8.81 47.63 21.40
N GLY A 586 7.68 47.12 21.88
CA GLY A 586 6.43 47.08 21.15
C GLY A 586 6.23 45.81 20.32
N GLU A 587 7.11 44.81 20.47
CA GLU A 587 6.99 43.53 19.78
C GLU A 587 5.96 42.63 20.46
N TYR A 588 5.22 41.88 19.65
CA TYR A 588 4.15 41.01 20.11
C TYR A 588 4.61 39.55 20.17
N TYR A 589 4.32 38.91 21.30
CA TYR A 589 4.62 37.51 21.59
C TYR A 589 3.34 36.79 21.93
N LEU A 590 3.09 35.66 21.27
CA LEU A 590 2.01 34.75 21.62
C LEU A 590 2.54 33.64 22.50
N THR A 591 1.86 33.39 23.62
CA THR A 591 2.08 32.19 24.41
C THR A 591 1.14 31.09 23.94
N VAL A 592 1.68 30.07 23.30
CA VAL A 592 0.89 28.94 22.79
C VAL A 592 0.57 27.97 23.95
N PRO A 593 -0.70 27.53 24.11
CA PRO A 593 -1.08 26.56 25.13
C PRO A 593 -0.45 25.17 24.89
N THR A 594 -0.43 24.34 25.93
CA THR A 594 0.30 23.07 25.98
C THR A 594 -0.29 21.97 25.10
N GLY A 595 0.58 21.23 24.38
CA GLY A 595 0.35 19.85 23.93
C GLY A 595 -0.64 19.70 22.77
N GLY A 596 -0.11 19.78 21.55
CA GLY A 596 -0.85 19.64 20.29
C GLY A 596 -0.57 20.83 19.37
N GLY A 597 -0.49 20.59 18.06
CA GLY A 597 -0.34 21.66 17.08
C GLY A 597 -1.42 22.73 17.26
N VAL A 598 -0.99 23.99 17.27
CA VAL A 598 -1.89 25.14 17.49
C VAL A 598 -1.96 26.00 16.24
N MET A 599 -3.13 26.08 15.60
CA MET A 599 -3.37 27.11 14.58
C MET A 599 -3.70 28.42 15.28
N VAL A 600 -2.92 29.46 14.94
CA VAL A 600 -3.08 30.78 15.53
C VAL A 600 -3.73 31.71 14.52
N SER A 601 -4.85 32.33 14.91
CA SER A 601 -5.48 33.43 14.19
C SER A 601 -5.24 34.77 14.89
N LEU A 602 -4.92 35.82 14.14
CA LEU A 602 -4.68 37.17 14.66
C LEU A 602 -5.75 38.15 14.22
N LYS A 603 -6.27 38.94 15.16
CA LYS A 603 -7.10 40.10 14.86
C LYS A 603 -6.28 41.37 14.99
N MET A 604 -6.15 42.11 13.89
CA MET A 604 -5.39 43.36 13.82
C MET A 604 -6.31 44.57 13.66
N ALA A 605 -5.91 45.71 14.20
CA ALA A 605 -6.55 47.00 13.98
C ALA A 605 -5.54 48.02 13.45
N PRO A 606 -5.95 48.93 12.55
CA PRO A 606 -5.08 49.97 12.06
C PRO A 606 -4.75 50.95 13.20
N ILE A 607 -3.50 51.40 13.23
CA ILE A 607 -3.07 52.55 14.02
C ILE A 607 -3.67 53.78 13.33
N VAL A 608 -4.75 54.31 13.89
CA VAL A 608 -5.30 55.58 13.44
C VAL A 608 -4.27 56.65 13.79
N LYS A 609 -3.47 57.05 12.80
CA LYS A 609 -2.74 58.32 12.88
C LYS A 609 -3.81 59.40 12.88
N THR A 610 -4.26 59.81 14.06
CA THR A 610 -4.94 61.09 14.19
C THR A 610 -3.97 62.11 13.63
N GLY A 611 -4.31 62.67 12.47
CA GLY A 611 -3.60 63.80 11.88
C GLY A 611 -3.75 64.99 12.82
N GLY A 612 -3.00 64.97 13.92
CA GLY A 612 -2.70 66.14 14.71
C GLY A 612 -1.71 66.93 13.88
N ASP A 613 -2.26 67.89 13.14
CA ASP A 613 -1.52 68.99 12.56
C ASP A 613 -0.63 69.60 13.66
N ASP A 614 0.69 69.47 13.48
CA ASP A 614 1.68 70.06 14.37
C ASP A 614 1.52 71.58 14.35
N SER A 615 0.99 72.14 15.42
CA SER A 615 1.30 73.49 15.84
C SER A 615 1.70 73.47 17.32
N ASP A 616 3.01 73.51 17.55
CA ASP A 616 3.73 74.13 18.66
C ASP A 616 2.99 74.24 20.00
N ASP A 617 3.35 73.40 20.98
CA ASP A 617 3.88 73.92 22.25
C ASP A 617 4.41 72.81 23.17
N GLY A 618 5.57 73.10 23.76
CA GLY A 618 6.29 72.19 24.65
C GLY A 618 5.52 71.87 25.93
N GLY A 619 5.31 70.59 26.19
CA GLY A 619 4.72 70.13 27.44
C GLY A 619 4.98 68.64 27.64
N ASN A 620 5.82 68.35 28.64
CA ASN A 620 6.04 67.09 29.36
C ASN A 620 5.08 65.91 29.00
N PRO A 621 5.58 64.69 28.70
CA PRO A 621 4.71 63.55 28.43
C PRO A 621 3.88 63.20 29.69
N PRO A 622 2.55 63.00 29.58
CA PRO A 622 1.77 62.61 30.74
C PRO A 622 2.08 61.17 31.14
N ALA A 623 2.52 61.01 32.38
CA ALA A 623 2.50 59.75 33.09
C ALA A 623 1.04 59.36 33.36
N GLY A 624 0.55 58.33 32.68
CA GLY A 624 -0.75 57.74 32.98
C GLY A 624 -1.47 57.18 31.77
N TYR A 625 -1.06 55.99 31.31
CA TYR A 625 -2.05 55.06 30.75
C TYR A 625 -2.89 54.54 31.92
N GLY A 626 -3.74 55.43 32.43
CA GLY A 626 -4.85 55.07 33.29
C GLY A 626 -5.84 54.24 32.48
N GLN A 627 -6.55 53.38 33.19
CA GLN A 627 -7.73 52.65 32.73
C GLN A 627 -8.64 53.55 31.90
N GLU A 628 -8.45 53.55 30.57
CA GLU A 628 -9.51 53.99 29.68
C GLU A 628 -10.55 52.89 29.70
N SER A 629 -11.72 53.27 30.20
CA SER A 629 -12.96 52.50 30.18
C SER A 629 -13.02 51.64 28.93
N GLU A 630 -13.15 50.32 29.14
CA GLU A 630 -13.45 49.37 28.07
C GLU A 630 -14.50 49.99 27.16
N PRO A 631 -14.24 50.14 25.85
CA PRO A 631 -15.33 50.46 24.94
C PRO A 631 -16.38 49.39 25.16
N GLN A 632 -17.59 49.80 25.56
CA GLN A 632 -18.74 48.90 25.55
C GLN A 632 -18.98 48.52 24.10
N ILE A 633 -18.33 47.43 23.68
CA ILE A 633 -18.59 46.78 22.42
C ILE A 633 -19.99 46.20 22.57
N GLN A 634 -20.96 46.82 21.88
CA GLN A 634 -22.19 46.15 21.50
C GLN A 634 -21.83 44.75 21.02
N ALA A 635 -22.48 43.74 21.61
CA ALA A 635 -22.39 42.37 21.12
C ALA A 635 -22.45 42.39 19.58
N PRO A 636 -21.61 41.61 18.88
CA PRO A 636 -21.64 41.59 17.43
C PRO A 636 -23.08 41.36 17.00
N ALA A 637 -23.54 42.16 16.05
CA ALA A 637 -24.72 41.80 15.28
C ALA A 637 -24.54 40.34 14.83
N GLU A 638 -25.63 39.57 14.92
CA GLU A 638 -25.75 38.22 14.39
C GLU A 638 -24.89 38.05 13.14
N LEU A 639 -24.13 36.95 13.10
CA LEU A 639 -23.46 36.48 11.90
C LEU A 639 -24.52 36.34 10.79
N VAL A 640 -24.65 37.37 9.96
CA VAL A 640 -25.42 37.28 8.72
C VAL A 640 -24.68 36.26 7.84
N PRO A 641 -25.35 35.20 7.36
CA PRO A 641 -24.68 34.14 6.61
C PRO A 641 -24.32 34.55 5.18
N THR A 642 -23.40 33.75 4.63
CA THR A 642 -23.04 33.52 3.21
C THR A 642 -22.19 34.57 2.48
N LYS A 643 -20.90 34.25 2.35
CA LYS A 643 -20.10 34.59 1.16
C LYS A 643 -19.75 33.28 0.47
N THR A 644 -20.36 33.00 -0.67
CA THR A 644 -20.00 31.91 -1.57
C THR A 644 -18.70 32.29 -2.27
N ALA A 645 -17.68 31.43 -2.18
CA ALA A 645 -16.44 31.56 -2.94
C ALA A 645 -16.33 30.38 -3.90
N ILE A 646 -16.00 30.67 -5.15
CA ILE A 646 -15.63 29.67 -6.15
C ILE A 646 -14.11 29.64 -6.18
N ASP A 647 -13.50 28.54 -5.78
CA ASP A 647 -12.07 28.30 -5.91
C ASP A 647 -11.84 26.95 -6.60
N LYS A 648 -11.09 26.95 -7.70
CA LYS A 648 -10.73 25.73 -8.49
C LYS A 648 -11.89 24.76 -8.81
N GLY A 649 -13.07 25.29 -9.15
CA GLY A 649 -14.23 24.46 -9.50
C GLY A 649 -15.02 23.91 -8.30
N ILE A 650 -14.71 24.37 -7.09
CA ILE A 650 -15.44 24.06 -5.87
C ILE A 650 -16.16 25.32 -5.39
N LEU A 651 -17.48 25.20 -5.14
CA LEU A 651 -18.26 26.26 -4.49
C LEU A 651 -18.39 25.92 -3.00
N SER A 652 -17.87 26.78 -2.14
CA SER A 652 -17.93 26.55 -0.69
C SER A 652 -18.92 27.47 0.02
N ALA A 653 -19.68 26.91 0.96
CA ALA A 653 -20.54 27.66 1.87
C ALA A 653 -20.37 27.17 3.32
N SER A 654 -20.41 28.10 4.27
CA SER A 654 -20.44 27.78 5.70
C SER A 654 -21.83 27.99 6.26
N VAL A 655 -22.28 27.04 7.07
CA VAL A 655 -23.61 27.06 7.69
C VAL A 655 -23.56 27.90 8.96
N GLY A 656 -24.35 28.97 9.00
CA GLY A 656 -24.51 29.81 10.20
C GLY A 656 -25.39 29.15 11.26
N SER A 657 -25.78 29.91 12.30
CA SER A 657 -26.64 29.47 13.40
C SER A 657 -28.01 28.93 12.95
N ASP A 658 -28.44 29.27 11.74
CA ASP A 658 -29.78 28.97 11.21
C ASP A 658 -29.85 27.59 10.55
N ASN A 659 -28.77 26.80 10.61
CA ASN A 659 -28.67 25.44 10.07
C ASN A 659 -29.12 25.34 8.60
N SER A 660 -29.01 26.42 7.82
CA SER A 660 -29.40 26.42 6.42
C SER A 660 -28.54 27.33 5.55
N VAL A 661 -28.45 26.99 4.28
CA VAL A 661 -27.78 27.75 3.22
C VAL A 661 -28.76 27.88 2.05
N VAL A 662 -28.87 29.08 1.49
CA VAL A 662 -29.65 29.32 0.28
C VAL A 662 -28.70 29.59 -0.86
N LEU A 663 -28.75 28.76 -1.90
CA LEU A 663 -28.09 29.00 -3.17
C LEU A 663 -29.08 29.69 -4.09
N SER A 664 -28.78 30.94 -4.47
CA SER A 664 -29.58 31.62 -5.48
C SER A 664 -29.43 30.89 -6.82
N SER A 665 -30.45 30.98 -7.68
CA SER A 665 -30.36 30.38 -9.02
C SER A 665 -29.26 31.04 -9.87
N GLU A 666 -28.92 32.29 -9.58
CA GLU A 666 -27.79 33.01 -10.19
C GLU A 666 -26.43 32.45 -9.74
N ASP A 667 -26.23 32.23 -8.43
CA ASP A 667 -24.97 31.66 -7.91
C ASP A 667 -24.74 30.23 -8.42
N LEU A 668 -25.79 29.41 -8.44
CA LEU A 668 -25.72 28.05 -8.95
C LEU A 668 -25.50 28.01 -10.46
N GLY A 669 -26.15 28.92 -11.21
CA GLY A 669 -25.92 29.09 -12.64
C GLY A 669 -24.47 29.50 -12.95
N ASN A 670 -23.92 30.43 -12.19
CA ASN A 670 -22.53 30.89 -12.33
C ASN A 670 -21.53 29.78 -11.98
N PHE A 671 -21.79 28.99 -10.93
CA PHE A 671 -20.98 27.84 -10.54
C PHE A 671 -20.93 26.78 -11.64
N ILE A 672 -22.08 26.36 -12.17
CA ILE A 672 -22.16 25.36 -13.25
C ILE A 672 -21.49 25.90 -14.52
N ALA A 673 -21.75 27.16 -14.89
CA ALA A 673 -21.14 27.78 -16.08
C ALA A 673 -19.61 27.91 -15.97
N SER A 674 -19.05 27.95 -14.75
CA SER A 674 -17.61 27.98 -14.51
C SER A 674 -16.92 26.62 -14.59
N GLY A 675 -17.66 25.53 -14.87
CA GLY A 675 -17.12 24.16 -14.88
C GLY A 675 -16.97 23.57 -13.47
N GLY A 676 -17.72 24.09 -12.50
CA GLY A 676 -17.68 23.58 -11.12
C GLY A 676 -18.16 22.14 -11.03
N THR A 677 -17.43 21.31 -10.28
CA THR A 677 -17.69 19.86 -10.16
C THR A 677 -18.29 19.50 -8.80
N GLN A 678 -17.97 20.27 -7.75
CA GLN A 678 -18.35 19.95 -6.37
C GLN A 678 -18.82 21.18 -5.58
N PHE A 679 -19.88 21.02 -4.81
CA PHE A 679 -20.33 21.98 -3.80
C PHE A 679 -19.94 21.47 -2.42
N CYS A 680 -19.06 22.21 -1.76
CA CYS A 680 -18.58 21.89 -0.42
C CYS A 680 -19.33 22.71 0.63
N LEU A 681 -19.94 22.03 1.59
CA LEU A 681 -20.73 22.62 2.65
C LEU A 681 -20.08 22.33 4.00
N ARG A 682 -19.57 23.38 4.67
CA ARG A 682 -18.86 23.27 5.94
C ARG A 682 -19.77 23.63 7.11
N THR A 683 -19.84 22.74 8.09
CA THR A 683 -20.47 22.96 9.41
C THR A 683 -19.37 23.10 10.47
N GLN A 684 -19.74 23.40 11.73
CA GLN A 684 -18.77 23.47 12.83
C GLN A 684 -18.07 22.14 13.15
N GLY A 685 -18.57 21.00 12.67
CA GLY A 685 -17.99 19.68 12.99
C GLY A 685 -17.86 18.70 11.82
N SER A 686 -18.19 19.11 10.59
CA SER A 686 -18.15 18.22 9.41
C SER A 686 -18.14 19.02 8.10
N GLU A 687 -17.56 18.44 7.06
CA GLU A 687 -17.59 18.92 5.67
C GLU A 687 -18.40 17.94 4.82
N PHE A 688 -19.29 18.45 3.97
CA PHE A 688 -20.15 17.66 3.10
C PHE A 688 -19.93 18.05 1.64
N ILE A 689 -19.73 17.06 0.77
CA ILE A 689 -19.52 17.25 -0.66
C ILE A 689 -20.80 16.83 -1.39
N ILE A 690 -21.37 17.74 -2.18
CA ILE A 690 -22.52 17.49 -3.05
C ILE A 690 -22.06 17.69 -4.49
N SER A 691 -22.30 16.72 -5.38
CA SER A 691 -21.89 16.85 -6.78
C SER A 691 -22.68 17.96 -7.50
N ALA A 692 -22.01 18.65 -8.43
CA ALA A 692 -22.66 19.68 -9.25
C ALA A 692 -23.81 19.10 -10.09
N GLU A 693 -23.68 17.85 -10.54
CA GLU A 693 -24.73 17.15 -11.28
C GLU A 693 -26.02 16.99 -10.46
N MET A 694 -25.90 16.60 -9.19
CA MET A 694 -27.07 16.48 -8.30
C MET A 694 -27.77 17.84 -8.11
N LEU A 695 -26.99 18.91 -7.90
CA LEU A 695 -27.54 20.26 -7.76
C LEU A 695 -28.19 20.77 -9.05
N ASN A 696 -27.60 20.45 -10.20
CA ASN A 696 -28.15 20.82 -11.51
C ASN A 696 -29.49 20.11 -11.77
N GLY A 697 -29.57 18.82 -11.45
CA GLY A 697 -30.83 18.05 -11.54
C GLY A 697 -31.94 18.62 -10.67
N LEU A 698 -31.61 19.15 -9.50
CA LEU A 698 -32.57 19.78 -8.58
C LEU A 698 -32.96 21.22 -8.96
N ASN A 699 -32.13 21.93 -9.75
CA ASN A 699 -32.38 23.29 -10.22
C ASN A 699 -32.87 23.38 -11.67
N ALA A 700 -33.47 22.31 -12.21
CA ALA A 700 -33.93 22.28 -13.60
C ALA A 700 -34.93 23.42 -13.96
N ASP A 701 -35.65 23.95 -12.96
CA ASP A 701 -36.64 25.02 -13.11
C ASP A 701 -36.11 26.43 -12.77
N GLY A 702 -34.79 26.58 -12.52
CA GLY A 702 -34.16 27.88 -12.21
C GLY A 702 -34.61 28.49 -10.86
N GLN A 703 -35.07 27.67 -9.93
CA GLN A 703 -35.51 28.10 -8.60
C GLN A 703 -34.35 28.01 -7.59
N PRO A 704 -34.29 28.91 -6.58
CA PRO A 704 -33.23 28.83 -5.57
C PRO A 704 -33.30 27.50 -4.80
N LEU A 705 -32.14 26.96 -4.43
CA LEU A 705 -32.06 25.77 -3.59
C LEU A 705 -31.84 26.20 -2.14
N ARG A 706 -32.67 25.71 -1.23
CA ARG A 706 -32.48 25.88 0.22
C ARG A 706 -32.04 24.55 0.82
N ILE A 707 -30.84 24.51 1.35
CA ILE A 707 -30.24 23.34 1.99
C ILE A 707 -30.37 23.51 3.50
N VAL A 708 -30.98 22.54 4.19
CA VAL A 708 -31.28 22.58 5.62
C VAL A 708 -30.69 21.37 6.32
N PHE A 709 -30.06 21.58 7.48
CA PHE A 709 -29.55 20.53 8.34
C PHE A 709 -30.57 20.21 9.44
N THR A 710 -31.00 18.96 9.48
CA THR A 710 -31.94 18.44 10.49
C THR A 710 -31.25 17.61 11.58
N GLY A 711 -29.91 17.60 11.58
CA GLY A 711 -29.06 16.88 12.55
C GLY A 711 -28.75 15.44 12.12
N ASN A 712 -29.72 14.73 11.54
CA ASN A 712 -29.54 13.38 10.99
C ASN A 712 -29.61 13.32 9.46
N ALA A 713 -29.89 14.43 8.78
CA ALA A 713 -29.92 14.53 7.33
C ALA A 713 -29.63 15.95 6.84
N ILE A 714 -29.25 16.03 5.56
CA ILE A 714 -29.25 17.24 4.74
C ILE A 714 -30.49 17.18 3.86
N GLU A 715 -31.37 18.17 3.99
CA GLU A 715 -32.57 18.30 3.19
C GLU A 715 -32.43 19.46 2.20
N ILE A 716 -32.67 19.18 0.92
CA ILE A 716 -32.58 20.17 -0.17
C ILE A 716 -34.00 20.48 -0.64
N TYR A 717 -34.39 21.74 -0.54
CA TYR A 717 -35.69 22.27 -0.96
C TYR A 717 -35.52 23.11 -2.22
N VAL A 718 -36.46 22.97 -3.16
CA VAL A 718 -36.50 23.78 -4.40
C VAL A 718 -37.51 24.91 -4.22
N GLY A 719 -37.07 26.15 -4.40
CA GLY A 719 -37.89 27.36 -4.26
C GLY A 719 -38.48 27.51 -2.85
N THR A 720 -39.79 27.74 -2.78
CA THR A 720 -40.53 27.86 -1.49
C THR A 720 -41.23 26.56 -1.10
N SER A 721 -40.79 25.41 -1.62
CA SER A 721 -41.40 24.12 -1.28
C SER A 721 -41.36 23.84 0.22
N ALA A 722 -42.45 23.30 0.76
CA ALA A 722 -42.53 22.83 2.14
C ALA A 722 -42.05 21.37 2.30
N THR A 723 -41.71 20.70 1.20
CA THR A 723 -41.23 19.32 1.18
C THR A 723 -39.86 19.29 0.52
N ALA A 724 -38.93 18.55 1.13
CA ALA A 724 -37.58 18.37 0.58
C ALA A 724 -37.65 17.64 -0.75
N ALA A 725 -36.96 18.16 -1.76
CA ALA A 725 -36.80 17.52 -3.06
C ALA A 725 -35.76 16.38 -3.00
N LYS A 726 -34.78 16.48 -2.08
CA LYS A 726 -33.82 15.42 -1.78
C LYS A 726 -33.49 15.43 -0.28
N THR A 727 -33.35 14.26 0.30
CA THR A 727 -32.86 14.06 1.66
C THR A 727 -31.63 13.16 1.59
N ILE A 728 -30.50 13.66 2.07
CA ILE A 728 -29.24 12.92 2.14
C ILE A 728 -29.03 12.58 3.63
N PRO A 729 -29.10 11.30 4.03
CA PRO A 729 -28.86 10.93 5.42
C PRO A 729 -27.42 11.30 5.83
N VAL A 730 -27.29 11.95 6.98
CA VAL A 730 -25.98 12.22 7.61
C VAL A 730 -25.68 11.01 8.47
N THR A 731 -24.97 10.03 7.90
CA THR A 731 -24.35 8.98 8.71
C THR A 731 -23.19 9.62 9.47
N SER A 732 -23.26 9.57 10.80
CA SER A 732 -22.24 10.14 11.66
C SER A 732 -20.87 9.48 11.39
N GLY A 733 -19.93 10.26 10.85
CA GLY A 733 -18.49 9.97 10.82
C GLY A 733 -18.04 8.96 9.75
N GLU A 734 -17.11 9.40 8.89
CA GLU A 734 -16.16 8.60 8.10
C GLU A 734 -16.65 7.84 6.84
N THR A 735 -17.95 7.62 6.59
CA THR A 735 -18.39 6.83 5.40
C THR A 735 -19.17 7.58 4.30
N ALA A 736 -19.38 8.89 4.43
CA ALA A 736 -20.27 9.63 3.52
C ALA A 736 -19.68 9.87 2.10
N ALA A 737 -18.36 9.96 1.95
CA ALA A 737 -17.74 10.16 0.63
C ALA A 737 -17.84 8.91 -0.26
N ALA A 738 -17.67 7.71 0.32
CA ALA A 738 -17.75 6.44 -0.40
C ALA A 738 -19.20 6.01 -0.70
N GLY A 739 -20.14 6.23 0.23
CA GLY A 739 -21.53 5.79 0.05
C GLY A 739 -22.34 6.57 -0.99
N VAL A 740 -22.03 7.85 -1.20
CA VAL A 740 -22.73 8.71 -2.18
C VAL A 740 -22.26 8.44 -3.61
N ALA A 741 -20.96 8.11 -3.80
CA ALA A 741 -20.42 7.67 -5.09
C ALA A 741 -20.99 6.31 -5.49
N ALA A 742 -21.04 5.34 -4.57
CA ALA A 742 -21.58 4.00 -4.84
C ALA A 742 -23.07 4.01 -5.19
N THR A 743 -23.88 4.86 -4.52
CA THR A 743 -25.33 4.92 -4.78
C THR A 743 -25.65 5.63 -6.11
N ALA A 744 -24.87 6.65 -6.49
CA ALA A 744 -25.03 7.34 -7.78
C ALA A 744 -24.61 6.45 -8.97
N VAL A 745 -23.54 5.66 -8.82
CA VAL A 745 -23.09 4.69 -9.83
C VAL A 745 -24.08 3.53 -9.97
N ALA A 746 -24.70 3.07 -8.87
CA ALA A 746 -25.73 2.03 -8.91
C ALA A 746 -27.04 2.50 -9.56
N GLU A 747 -27.49 3.74 -9.30
CA GLU A 747 -28.68 4.32 -9.95
C GLU A 747 -28.47 4.61 -11.45
N ASP A 748 -27.27 5.01 -11.86
CA ASP A 748 -26.93 5.20 -13.29
C ASP A 748 -26.76 3.87 -14.03
N SER A 749 -26.13 2.88 -13.40
CA SER A 749 -26.00 1.51 -13.95
C SER A 749 -27.37 0.84 -14.11
N ALA A 750 -28.29 1.04 -13.17
CA ALA A 750 -29.66 0.54 -13.28
C ALA A 750 -30.46 1.22 -14.43
N ARG A 751 -30.22 2.52 -14.68
CA ARG A 751 -30.80 3.24 -15.83
C ARG A 751 -30.21 2.81 -17.18
N GLN A 752 -28.90 2.55 -17.22
CA GLN A 752 -28.22 2.08 -18.42
C GLN A 752 -28.60 0.62 -18.75
N ALA A 753 -28.90 -0.21 -17.74
CA ALA A 753 -29.40 -1.57 -17.91
C ALA A 753 -30.85 -1.63 -18.44
N GLU A 754 -31.70 -0.64 -18.13
CA GLU A 754 -33.07 -0.56 -18.67
C GLU A 754 -33.13 -0.05 -20.12
N THR A 755 -32.04 0.53 -20.64
CA THR A 755 -32.02 1.19 -21.97
C THR A 755 -31.24 0.42 -23.04
N ASN A 756 -30.49 -0.63 -22.69
CA ASN A 756 -29.67 -1.40 -23.63
C ASN A 756 -30.13 -2.87 -23.77
N ASP A 757 -30.16 -3.35 -25.02
CA ASP A 757 -30.63 -4.67 -25.51
C ASP A 757 -29.95 -5.85 -24.78
N PRO A 758 -30.62 -6.99 -24.45
CA PRO A 758 -30.13 -8.03 -23.54
C PRO A 758 -28.90 -8.83 -23.99
N SER A 759 -28.29 -8.50 -25.14
CA SER A 759 -27.20 -9.29 -25.72
C SER A 759 -25.80 -8.86 -25.27
N LEU A 760 -25.66 -7.74 -24.54
CA LEU A 760 -24.38 -7.24 -24.03
C LEU A 760 -24.15 -7.49 -22.52
N ALA A 761 -25.11 -8.10 -21.83
CA ALA A 761 -25.08 -8.28 -20.36
C ALA A 761 -24.26 -9.49 -19.87
N ALA A 762 -23.45 -10.13 -20.72
CA ALA A 762 -22.72 -11.35 -20.39
C ALA A 762 -21.21 -11.17 -20.18
N GLN A 763 -20.68 -9.94 -20.13
CA GLN A 763 -19.23 -9.69 -20.01
C GLN A 763 -18.78 -8.76 -18.87
N THR A 764 -19.65 -8.46 -17.90
CA THR A 764 -19.24 -7.73 -16.68
C THR A 764 -19.71 -8.48 -15.46
N HIS A 765 -18.89 -9.41 -14.98
CA HIS A 765 -19.10 -10.19 -13.76
C HIS A 765 -17.81 -10.22 -12.93
N THR A 766 -17.45 -9.09 -12.29
CA THR A 766 -16.34 -9.06 -11.31
C THR A 766 -16.60 -8.16 -10.09
N ALA A 767 -17.78 -7.54 -9.93
CA ALA A 767 -18.01 -6.55 -8.86
C ALA A 767 -19.17 -6.84 -7.89
N ALA A 768 -19.62 -8.08 -7.73
CA ALA A 768 -20.82 -8.39 -6.93
C ALA A 768 -20.71 -9.61 -6.01
N MET A 769 -19.60 -9.77 -5.30
CA MET A 769 -19.47 -10.76 -4.21
C MET A 769 -19.02 -10.14 -2.87
N VAL A 770 -19.64 -9.03 -2.44
CA VAL A 770 -19.57 -8.59 -1.03
C VAL A 770 -20.91 -7.96 -0.58
N THR A 771 -22.03 -8.66 -0.73
CA THR A 771 -23.29 -8.29 -0.04
C THR A 771 -24.24 -9.49 0.12
N SER A 772 -23.85 -10.51 0.88
CA SER A 772 -24.83 -11.48 1.39
C SER A 772 -24.49 -12.00 2.78
N ALA A 773 -24.55 -11.12 3.79
CA ALA A 773 -24.55 -11.53 5.19
C ALA A 773 -25.32 -10.55 6.08
N ALA A 774 -26.60 -10.26 5.79
CA ALA A 774 -27.46 -9.54 6.73
C ALA A 774 -28.97 -9.68 6.45
N THR A 775 -29.53 -10.89 6.50
CA THR A 775 -30.95 -11.13 6.85
C THR A 775 -31.15 -12.65 6.93
N THR A 776 -31.45 -13.26 8.06
CA THR A 776 -32.84 -13.41 8.53
C THR A 776 -32.83 -14.13 9.89
N ALA A 777 -33.50 -13.56 10.90
CA ALA A 777 -33.98 -14.29 12.07
C ALA A 777 -35.38 -13.79 12.44
N LEU A 778 -36.42 -14.60 12.16
CA LEU A 778 -37.48 -15.02 13.11
C LEU A 778 -38.73 -15.58 12.40
N ALA A 779 -39.15 -16.75 12.91
CA ALA A 779 -40.52 -17.29 13.02
C ALA A 779 -41.27 -17.67 11.71
N GLU A 780 -42.08 -18.72 11.60
CA GLU A 780 -42.64 -19.73 12.51
C GLU A 780 -43.30 -20.84 11.65
N SER A 781 -43.41 -22.05 12.21
CA SER A 781 -44.41 -23.12 11.96
C SER A 781 -44.86 -23.48 10.52
N SER A 782 -44.76 -24.77 10.17
CA SER A 782 -45.85 -25.73 10.40
C SER A 782 -45.65 -27.04 9.62
N ASP A 783 -45.69 -28.12 10.38
CA ASP A 783 -46.39 -29.38 10.10
C ASP A 783 -46.05 -30.29 8.89
N THR A 784 -45.83 -31.54 9.31
CA THR A 784 -46.41 -32.79 8.82
C THR A 784 -45.62 -33.71 7.88
N SER A 785 -45.29 -34.85 8.52
CA SER A 785 -45.62 -36.22 8.11
C SER A 785 -44.51 -37.10 7.54
N ALA A 786 -43.89 -37.83 8.47
CA ALA A 786 -44.06 -39.28 8.65
C ALA A 786 -43.92 -40.19 7.42
N ALA A 787 -42.90 -41.06 7.47
CA ALA A 787 -43.14 -42.50 7.46
C ALA A 787 -41.99 -43.23 8.14
N ALA A 788 -42.32 -43.87 9.26
CA ALA A 788 -41.49 -44.81 9.98
C ALA A 788 -41.41 -46.14 9.22
N ILE A 789 -40.24 -46.80 9.25
CA ILE A 789 -40.18 -48.25 9.42
C ILE A 789 -39.20 -48.56 10.54
N ASN A 790 -39.74 -49.29 11.50
CA ASN A 790 -39.18 -49.75 12.74
C ASN A 790 -38.87 -51.25 12.56
N LEU A 791 -37.69 -51.72 12.93
CA LEU A 791 -37.51 -53.11 13.41
C LEU A 791 -36.21 -53.27 14.20
N GLN A 792 -36.41 -53.54 15.48
CA GLN A 792 -35.45 -53.95 16.50
C GLN A 792 -34.71 -55.24 16.12
N THR A 793 -33.45 -55.41 16.53
CA THR A 793 -33.08 -56.15 17.76
C THR A 793 -31.57 -56.44 17.84
N ASN A 794 -31.02 -56.16 19.03
CA ASN A 794 -29.99 -56.87 19.78
C ASN A 794 -28.75 -57.45 19.08
N GLY A 795 -27.57 -57.08 19.59
CA GLY A 795 -26.50 -58.05 19.78
C GLY A 795 -25.06 -57.55 19.72
N ASN A 796 -24.58 -57.00 20.84
CA ASN A 796 -23.32 -57.37 21.49
C ASN A 796 -21.93 -57.16 20.80
N SER A 797 -21.03 -56.68 21.66
CA SER A 797 -19.57 -56.84 21.70
C SER A 797 -18.66 -55.98 20.81
N GLY A 798 -17.86 -55.16 21.49
CA GLY A 798 -16.39 -55.23 21.34
C GLY A 798 -15.72 -54.00 20.74
N PHE A 799 -15.26 -53.08 21.59
CA PHE A 799 -13.85 -52.70 21.82
C PHE A 799 -13.74 -51.25 22.30
N GLN A 800 -13.00 -51.05 23.38
CA GLN A 800 -12.71 -49.75 23.97
C GLN A 800 -11.48 -49.08 23.33
N PRO A 801 -11.39 -47.75 23.38
CA PRO A 801 -10.20 -46.96 23.09
C PRO A 801 -9.33 -46.81 24.36
N PHE A 802 -8.03 -46.56 24.22
CA PHE A 802 -7.26 -45.92 25.29
C PHE A 802 -6.13 -45.04 24.74
N ALA A 803 -6.07 -43.86 25.33
CA ALA A 803 -5.12 -42.79 25.12
C ALA A 803 -3.88 -42.93 26.04
N ALA A 804 -2.88 -42.11 25.69
CA ALA A 804 -1.87 -41.48 26.54
C ALA A 804 -0.77 -42.34 27.19
N PHE A 805 0.49 -41.95 26.96
CA PHE A 805 1.54 -42.09 27.95
C PHE A 805 2.51 -40.90 27.91
N SER A 806 2.66 -40.26 29.07
CA SER A 806 3.67 -39.28 29.40
C SER A 806 4.70 -39.91 30.36
N GLY A 807 5.95 -39.48 30.22
CA GLY A 807 6.86 -39.24 31.34
C GLY A 807 7.76 -40.38 31.82
N GLY A 808 9.05 -40.05 31.98
CA GLY A 808 9.85 -40.57 33.10
C GLY A 808 11.28 -40.99 32.77
N ALA A 809 12.20 -40.03 32.86
CA ALA A 809 13.63 -40.30 33.00
C ALA A 809 13.97 -40.86 34.40
N SER A 810 14.85 -41.87 34.46
CA SER A 810 15.78 -42.02 35.59
C SER A 810 17.05 -42.74 35.11
N ARG A 811 18.19 -42.14 35.46
CA ARG A 811 19.55 -42.63 35.26
C ARG A 811 20.09 -43.02 36.63
N VAL A 812 20.78 -44.16 36.73
CA VAL A 812 22.02 -44.42 37.50
C VAL A 812 22.32 -45.93 37.40
N GLU A 813 23.48 -46.29 36.86
CA GLU A 813 24.41 -47.22 37.53
C GLU A 813 25.83 -47.14 36.91
N THR A 814 26.76 -46.76 37.80
CA THR A 814 28.18 -47.11 37.97
C THR A 814 29.05 -47.63 36.82
N GLY A 815 30.16 -46.92 36.64
CA GLY A 815 31.41 -47.31 35.98
C GLY A 815 32.42 -46.17 36.10
#